data_AF-A0A972VIL9-F1
#
_entry.id   AF-A0A972VIL9-F1
#
_cell.length_a   1.000
_cell.length_b   1.000
_cell.length_c   1.000
_cell.angle_alpha   90.00
_cell.angle_beta   90.00
_cell.angle_gamma   90.00
#
_symmetry.space_group_name_H-M   'P 1'
#
loop_
_entity.id
_entity.type
_entity.pdbx_description
1 polymer ?
#
loop_
_entity_poly.entity_id
_entity_poly.type
_entity_poly.pdbx_seq_one_letter_code
_entity_poly.pdbx_strand_id
1 'polypeptide(L)'
;MSEIEQKETRSRGGFTGSGKAPNPWVLFLAMLLVSSQAWAAEFAGGTGEPESPYEIATAEQLISLGQDPNLYHRHFRLVADIDLDDYSFTQAVIAPATGRGGRGGPELQGTAFSGVLEGDGFSIRNLHIQGDGYVGLFGWLGPDASIRGVELLDIEISGQGDWIGGLAGKNEGLIIQSRCDGSVAGEGYENGGFVGENYGVILGCQSEGKVDGEGRTGGLVGSNDGLIISSLSHALVIGMRGGAGGLVGQNWGQILNCLGTGMVSGPESVGGLVGNNVGGITCSYSTGRLSGDADAGGLVGSGREETGQVVSSFWNTESSGLDTSVGGVGLTADQMHDRQHFIEAGWDFSDETSNGTSDYWDMPDENGPPVLTIVSGEQPPLPEGHGTAQDPFVIRNAAELGTVWHRPMAHFELAAHIDLSDVSWTCAVVPWFGGHFDGHGLFISSLHIQGYGNLGLFGNIESGAQVRDLGVAAVDISGHWTNIGALAGGNEGYIVGCTSSGTVNGRWVAGGLVGWNSGHITSGRSTVAVTADSDAGGLVGMNYGDITESYSMGRVSGSQAVGGLVGFNLGHVVHTYSMGAVQGSDGAGGLVGANTTGRGGALGRATSSFWDVESSGSTVSAGGTGLTTDQMKDRKTFVAAGWDFVGDIKDGTADVWFMPAHTAYPELGLFGEHVPQRPQGAGTTDDPFLLTSAFELGSIWYRPQAHYRLVEHIDLAGISWTVAVVPWFEGTFDGNGLHIENLQIQGQRHLGLFGKLGPGARVDALNLWEADVTGTDTLGSLTGINEGQISNSFSSGTVKGGSYVGGLVGENHGVVTYSRSSSTILAEDDAGNLVGNNRGSIVGCRSDGVVRGDQDVGGLAGRNQGAISSSHSNSIVHG
;
A
#
# COMPACT_ATOMS: atom_id res chain seq x y z
N MET A 1 -22.46 61.08 7.11
CA MET A 1 -22.71 62.53 7.12
C MET A 1 -21.96 63.10 5.92
N SER A 2 -22.68 63.79 5.02
CA SER A 2 -22.24 64.57 3.84
C SER A 2 -21.45 63.90 2.70
N GLU A 3 -22.21 63.35 1.76
CA GLU A 3 -22.31 63.71 0.33
C GLU A 3 -21.65 65.06 -0.11
N ILE A 4 -21.14 65.12 -1.37
CA ILE A 4 -21.35 66.17 -2.41
C ILE A 4 -20.13 66.49 -3.33
N GLU A 5 -20.34 66.13 -4.61
CA GLU A 5 -20.18 66.87 -5.89
C GLU A 5 -18.85 67.29 -6.56
N GLN A 6 -18.78 66.82 -7.83
CA GLN A 6 -18.61 67.52 -9.12
C GLN A 6 -17.33 68.31 -9.43
N LYS A 7 -16.76 67.97 -10.61
CA LYS A 7 -16.58 68.94 -11.70
C LYS A 7 -16.41 68.26 -13.07
N GLU A 8 -17.41 68.45 -13.94
CA GLU A 8 -17.26 68.36 -15.39
C GLU A 8 -16.57 69.61 -15.94
N THR A 9 -15.75 69.45 -16.99
CA THR A 9 -15.64 70.47 -18.04
C THR A 9 -15.41 69.80 -19.41
N ARG A 10 -16.32 70.09 -20.33
CA ARG A 10 -16.31 69.74 -21.76
C ARG A 10 -15.25 70.54 -22.54
N SER A 11 -14.77 69.98 -23.65
CA SER A 11 -14.60 70.75 -24.89
C SER A 11 -14.95 69.91 -26.11
N ARG A 12 -15.67 70.53 -27.05
CA ARG A 12 -16.20 69.97 -28.31
C ARG A 12 -15.23 70.20 -29.46
N GLY A 13 -15.23 69.30 -30.44
CA GLY A 13 -14.82 69.57 -31.82
C GLY A 13 -15.29 68.44 -32.73
N GLY A 14 -16.29 68.70 -33.58
CA GLY A 14 -16.78 67.76 -34.59
C GLY A 14 -16.30 68.12 -35.99
N PHE A 15 -16.09 67.13 -36.83
CA PHE A 15 -16.07 67.25 -38.30
C PHE A 15 -16.55 65.94 -38.94
N THR A 16 -17.27 66.08 -40.04
CA THR A 16 -18.11 65.08 -40.72
C THR A 16 -17.41 64.38 -41.90
N GLY A 17 -17.66 63.08 -42.07
CA GLY A 17 -17.88 62.41 -43.36
C GLY A 17 -16.67 61.87 -44.13
N SER A 18 -16.61 60.55 -44.33
CA SER A 18 -16.68 59.89 -45.64
C SER A 18 -16.38 58.39 -45.50
N GLY A 19 -17.16 57.56 -46.19
CA GLY A 19 -17.01 56.11 -46.18
C GLY A 19 -15.73 55.67 -46.88
N LYS A 20 -14.98 54.80 -46.20
CA LYS A 20 -14.07 53.81 -46.78
C LYS A 20 -14.08 52.62 -45.82
N ALA A 21 -14.52 51.47 -46.31
CA ALA A 21 -14.37 50.21 -45.61
C ALA A 21 -12.87 49.85 -45.49
N PRO A 22 -12.44 49.28 -44.34
CA PRO A 22 -11.27 48.42 -44.33
C PRO A 22 -11.55 47.06 -43.67
N ASN A 23 -11.28 46.03 -44.48
CA ASN A 23 -10.67 44.73 -44.16
C ASN A 23 -11.42 43.71 -43.24
N PRO A 24 -11.67 42.46 -43.72
CA PRO A 24 -12.38 41.42 -42.96
C PRO A 24 -11.48 40.64 -41.97
N TRP A 25 -10.48 41.28 -41.35
CA TRP A 25 -9.46 40.60 -40.52
C TRP A 25 -9.40 41.11 -39.07
N VAL A 26 -10.54 41.50 -38.47
CA VAL A 26 -10.61 41.82 -37.03
C VAL A 26 -11.88 41.21 -36.45
N LEU A 27 -11.89 39.89 -36.31
CA LEU A 27 -12.88 39.12 -35.55
C LEU A 27 -12.21 37.79 -35.19
N PHE A 28 -11.34 37.78 -34.18
CA PHE A 28 -10.96 36.60 -33.37
C PHE A 28 -9.92 37.04 -32.34
N LEU A 29 -10.38 37.66 -31.26
CA LEU A 29 -9.65 37.74 -29.99
C LEU A 29 -10.61 38.24 -28.92
N ALA A 30 -11.48 37.32 -28.51
CA ALA A 30 -12.05 37.33 -27.17
C ALA A 30 -11.46 36.11 -26.45
N MET A 31 -10.19 36.21 -26.07
CA MET A 31 -9.64 35.35 -25.01
C MET A 31 -10.38 35.73 -23.73
N LEU A 32 -11.27 34.84 -23.29
CA LEU A 32 -11.86 34.89 -21.96
C LEU A 32 -10.75 34.59 -20.95
N LEU A 33 -10.05 35.64 -20.52
CA LEU A 33 -9.42 35.66 -19.21
C LEU A 33 -10.54 35.52 -18.18
N VAL A 34 -10.72 34.33 -17.61
CA VAL A 34 -11.59 34.15 -16.45
C VAL A 34 -10.95 34.87 -15.27
N SER A 35 -11.32 36.12 -15.07
CA SER A 35 -11.06 36.83 -13.82
C SER A 35 -11.95 36.25 -12.71
N SER A 36 -11.30 35.69 -11.69
CA SER A 36 -11.76 35.38 -10.32
C SER A 36 -13.24 35.63 -10.00
N GLN A 37 -14.07 34.63 -10.25
CA GLN A 37 -15.13 34.14 -9.37
C GLN A 37 -15.48 32.73 -9.87
N ALA A 38 -14.65 31.75 -9.52
CA ALA A 38 -14.91 30.35 -9.86
C ALA A 38 -16.16 29.89 -9.11
N TRP A 39 -17.22 29.60 -9.84
CA TRP A 39 -18.29 28.76 -9.33
C TRP A 39 -17.77 27.33 -9.48
N ALA A 40 -17.48 26.64 -8.38
CA ALA A 40 -17.21 25.21 -8.43
C ALA A 40 -18.42 24.53 -9.07
N ALA A 41 -18.20 23.74 -10.13
CA ALA A 41 -19.29 22.98 -10.72
C ALA A 41 -19.75 21.93 -9.70
N GLU A 42 -21.04 21.90 -9.42
CA GLU A 42 -21.63 20.86 -8.59
C GLU A 42 -21.51 19.52 -9.33
N PHE A 43 -21.01 18.48 -8.64
CA PHE A 43 -20.92 17.13 -9.20
C PHE A 43 -22.30 16.59 -9.57
N ALA A 44 -22.37 15.67 -10.52
CA ALA A 44 -23.64 15.15 -11.03
C ALA A 44 -24.43 14.34 -9.98
N GLY A 45 -23.71 13.81 -8.98
CA GLY A 45 -24.22 13.00 -7.89
C GLY A 45 -23.11 12.60 -6.93
N GLY A 46 -23.48 11.83 -5.90
CA GLY A 46 -22.55 11.30 -4.90
C GLY A 46 -22.17 12.25 -3.77
N THR A 47 -21.52 11.70 -2.75
CA THR A 47 -20.98 12.44 -1.59
C THR A 47 -19.46 12.36 -1.48
N GLY A 48 -18.80 11.66 -2.42
CA GLY A 48 -17.35 11.42 -2.41
C GLY A 48 -16.91 10.36 -1.40
N GLU A 49 -17.84 9.59 -0.86
CA GLU A 49 -17.57 8.45 0.02
C GLU A 49 -17.42 7.17 -0.82
N PRO A 50 -16.75 6.10 -0.34
CA PRO A 50 -16.56 4.86 -1.11
C PRO A 50 -17.85 4.27 -1.72
N GLU A 51 -18.94 4.26 -0.94
CA GLU A 51 -20.26 3.75 -1.36
C GLU A 51 -21.10 4.77 -2.16
N SER A 52 -20.62 6.01 -2.25
CA SER A 52 -21.30 7.10 -2.95
C SER A 52 -20.26 8.06 -3.55
N PRO A 53 -19.47 7.59 -4.54
CA PRO A 53 -18.44 8.39 -5.17
C PRO A 53 -19.07 9.58 -5.90
N TYR A 54 -18.34 10.70 -5.97
CA TYR A 54 -18.77 11.83 -6.77
C TYR A 54 -18.83 11.46 -8.26
N GLU A 55 -19.92 11.83 -8.92
CA GLU A 55 -20.13 11.53 -10.34
C GLU A 55 -19.66 12.70 -11.21
N ILE A 56 -18.77 12.40 -12.16
CA ILE A 56 -18.22 13.35 -13.12
C ILE A 56 -18.82 13.07 -14.50
N ALA A 57 -19.60 14.02 -15.01
CA ALA A 57 -20.30 13.93 -16.28
C ALA A 57 -19.85 14.99 -17.31
N THR A 58 -19.04 15.96 -16.88
CA THR A 58 -18.65 17.13 -17.69
C THR A 58 -17.20 17.54 -17.42
N ALA A 59 -16.60 18.26 -18.39
CA ALA A 59 -15.26 18.82 -18.26
C ALA A 59 -15.13 19.75 -17.06
N GLU A 60 -16.14 20.60 -16.82
CA GLU A 60 -16.13 21.57 -15.72
C GLU A 60 -16.11 20.89 -14.34
N GLN A 61 -16.76 19.74 -14.19
CA GLN A 61 -16.73 18.94 -12.96
C GLN A 61 -15.35 18.29 -12.74
N LEU A 62 -14.74 17.74 -13.79
CA LEU A 62 -13.37 17.21 -13.73
C LEU A 62 -12.37 18.30 -13.35
N ILE A 63 -12.49 19.48 -13.96
CA ILE A 63 -11.64 20.63 -13.65
C ILE A 63 -11.89 21.14 -12.23
N SER A 64 -13.13 21.10 -11.73
CA SER A 64 -13.48 21.54 -10.37
C SER A 64 -12.81 20.65 -9.30
N LEU A 65 -12.70 19.34 -9.55
CA LEU A 65 -11.91 18.44 -8.70
C LEU A 65 -10.47 18.96 -8.56
N GLY A 66 -9.82 19.30 -9.67
CA GLY A 66 -8.45 19.83 -9.69
C GLY A 66 -8.24 21.17 -9.00
N GLN A 67 -9.31 21.92 -8.71
CA GLN A 67 -9.25 23.24 -8.09
C GLN A 67 -9.41 23.21 -6.56
N ASP A 68 -9.81 22.08 -5.97
CA ASP A 68 -10.00 21.94 -4.53
C ASP A 68 -9.22 20.74 -3.95
N PRO A 69 -8.04 20.98 -3.35
CA PRO A 69 -7.26 19.94 -2.68
C PRO A 69 -8.00 19.22 -1.54
N ASN A 70 -9.07 19.81 -0.98
CA ASN A 70 -9.89 19.13 0.03
C ASN A 70 -10.71 17.98 -0.55
N LEU A 71 -10.74 17.83 -1.88
CA LEU A 71 -11.40 16.72 -2.57
C LEU A 71 -10.45 15.57 -2.91
N TYR A 72 -9.14 15.75 -2.77
CA TYR A 72 -8.13 14.80 -3.25
C TYR A 72 -8.11 13.45 -2.54
N HIS A 73 -8.75 13.33 -1.38
CA HIS A 73 -8.90 12.07 -0.65
C HIS A 73 -10.25 11.39 -0.92
N ARG A 74 -11.08 11.93 -1.82
CA ARG A 74 -12.45 11.46 -2.08
C ARG A 74 -12.50 10.46 -3.23
N HIS A 75 -13.65 9.79 -3.34
CA HIS A 75 -13.91 8.82 -4.41
C HIS A 75 -14.69 9.48 -5.54
N PHE A 76 -14.29 9.20 -6.78
CA PHE A 76 -14.85 9.74 -8.00
C PHE A 76 -15.10 8.62 -9.00
N ARG A 77 -16.13 8.79 -9.82
CA ARG A 77 -16.37 7.96 -11.00
C ARG A 77 -16.82 8.79 -12.19
N LEU A 78 -16.38 8.39 -13.38
CA LEU A 78 -16.92 8.95 -14.61
C LEU A 78 -18.29 8.34 -14.89
N VAL A 79 -19.23 9.17 -15.34
CA VAL A 79 -20.57 8.71 -15.78
C VAL A 79 -20.90 9.13 -17.21
N ALA A 80 -19.93 9.77 -17.89
CA ALA A 80 -19.98 10.15 -19.29
C ALA A 80 -18.56 10.33 -19.84
N ASP A 81 -18.41 10.23 -21.16
CA ASP A 81 -17.19 10.68 -21.85
C ASP A 81 -16.97 12.18 -21.59
N ILE A 82 -15.72 12.57 -21.32
CA ILE A 82 -15.31 13.94 -21.03
C ILE A 82 -14.46 14.46 -22.19
N ASP A 83 -14.86 15.58 -22.78
CA ASP A 83 -14.12 16.23 -23.86
C ASP A 83 -13.48 17.54 -23.35
N LEU A 84 -12.16 17.69 -23.53
CA LEU A 84 -11.38 18.84 -23.08
C LEU A 84 -10.91 19.77 -24.22
N ASP A 85 -11.43 19.63 -25.45
CA ASP A 85 -10.99 20.40 -26.63
C ASP A 85 -11.09 21.94 -26.45
N ASP A 86 -12.10 22.40 -25.69
CA ASP A 86 -12.29 23.83 -25.37
C ASP A 86 -11.33 24.36 -24.28
N TYR A 87 -10.46 23.50 -23.73
CA TYR A 87 -9.58 23.78 -22.60
C TYR A 87 -8.10 23.61 -22.95
N SER A 88 -7.25 24.43 -22.35
CA SER A 88 -5.80 24.25 -22.41
C SER A 88 -5.20 24.58 -21.06
N PHE A 89 -4.27 23.74 -20.61
CA PHE A 89 -3.70 23.82 -19.27
C PHE A 89 -2.20 24.13 -19.33
N THR A 90 -1.69 24.77 -18.26
CA THR A 90 -0.26 25.04 -18.09
C THR A 90 0.37 24.26 -16.94
N GLN A 91 -0.41 23.37 -16.33
CA GLN A 91 -0.04 22.47 -15.24
C GLN A 91 -0.98 21.26 -15.32
N ALA A 92 -0.73 20.22 -14.53
CA ALA A 92 -1.66 19.10 -14.43
C ALA A 92 -3.08 19.54 -14.03
N VAL A 93 -4.08 18.81 -14.52
CA VAL A 93 -5.49 19.12 -14.27
C VAL A 93 -5.82 18.86 -12.79
N ILE A 94 -5.38 17.72 -12.26
CA ILE A 94 -5.63 17.28 -10.89
C ILE A 94 -4.29 17.16 -10.14
N ALA A 95 -4.26 17.59 -8.89
CA ALA A 95 -3.07 17.53 -8.02
C ALA A 95 -1.79 18.09 -8.68
N PRO A 96 -1.80 19.34 -9.16
CA PRO A 96 -0.59 19.96 -9.70
C PRO A 96 0.47 20.11 -8.59
N ALA A 97 1.73 19.89 -8.96
CA ALA A 97 2.87 19.98 -8.07
C ALA A 97 4.04 20.74 -8.72
N THR A 98 4.95 21.24 -7.89
CA THR A 98 6.18 21.90 -8.33
C THR A 98 7.34 21.58 -7.39
N GLY A 99 8.57 21.82 -7.84
CA GLY A 99 9.78 21.69 -7.01
C GLY A 99 10.44 20.31 -7.09
N ARG A 100 11.76 20.23 -6.87
CA ARG A 100 12.57 19.04 -7.18
C ARG A 100 12.68 18.00 -6.06
N GLY A 101 12.17 18.28 -4.85
CA GLY A 101 12.16 17.33 -3.74
C GLY A 101 13.54 16.78 -3.28
N GLY A 102 14.65 17.49 -3.55
CA GLY A 102 16.02 17.01 -3.25
C GLY A 102 16.93 18.07 -2.61
N ARG A 103 18.09 17.64 -2.07
CA ARG A 103 19.08 18.53 -1.40
C ARG A 103 19.53 19.67 -2.33
N GLY A 104 19.02 20.86 -2.10
CA GLY A 104 19.42 22.10 -2.78
C GLY A 104 18.40 22.65 -3.78
N GLY A 105 17.30 21.94 -4.05
CA GLY A 105 16.13 22.46 -4.75
C GLY A 105 15.06 23.01 -3.78
N PRO A 106 14.05 23.76 -4.27
CA PRO A 106 12.88 24.06 -3.45
C PRO A 106 12.20 22.76 -3.00
N GLU A 107 11.67 22.77 -1.77
CA GLU A 107 10.84 21.67 -1.24
C GLU A 107 9.70 21.35 -2.21
N LEU A 108 9.31 20.08 -2.26
CA LEU A 108 8.15 19.64 -3.04
C LEU A 108 6.92 20.44 -2.59
N GLN A 109 6.25 21.12 -3.52
CA GLN A 109 5.04 21.91 -3.26
C GLN A 109 3.87 21.32 -4.03
N GLY A 110 2.74 21.14 -3.36
CA GLY A 110 1.53 20.56 -3.91
C GLY A 110 0.87 19.63 -2.90
N THR A 111 -0.38 19.25 -3.16
CA THR A 111 -1.09 18.22 -2.41
C THR A 111 -1.29 17.05 -3.35
N ALA A 112 -0.79 15.88 -2.98
CA ALA A 112 -0.97 14.66 -3.76
C ALA A 112 -2.46 14.30 -3.82
N PHE A 113 -2.89 13.74 -4.95
CA PHE A 113 -4.17 13.02 -4.98
C PHE A 113 -4.00 11.71 -4.21
N SER A 114 -4.93 11.39 -3.31
CA SER A 114 -4.88 10.20 -2.45
C SER A 114 -6.23 9.46 -2.43
N GLY A 115 -7.11 9.78 -3.38
CA GLY A 115 -8.47 9.28 -3.49
C GLY A 115 -8.57 8.22 -4.58
N VAL A 116 -9.80 7.97 -5.03
CA VAL A 116 -10.10 6.99 -6.09
C VAL A 116 -10.71 7.69 -7.29
N LEU A 117 -10.25 7.37 -8.50
CA LEU A 117 -10.94 7.71 -9.75
C LEU A 117 -11.20 6.44 -10.55
N GLU A 118 -12.48 6.10 -10.69
CA GLU A 118 -12.98 5.02 -11.54
C GLU A 118 -13.39 5.57 -12.92
N GLY A 119 -12.86 4.99 -13.99
CA GLY A 119 -13.23 5.36 -15.36
C GLY A 119 -14.57 4.78 -15.83
N ASP A 120 -15.02 3.66 -15.24
CA ASP A 120 -16.30 2.99 -15.56
C ASP A 120 -16.55 2.77 -17.08
N GLY A 121 -15.49 2.64 -17.87
CA GLY A 121 -15.54 2.46 -19.33
C GLY A 121 -15.78 3.74 -20.13
N PHE A 122 -15.71 4.92 -19.49
CA PHE A 122 -15.76 6.23 -20.14
C PHE A 122 -14.35 6.79 -20.39
N SER A 123 -14.25 7.63 -21.41
CA SER A 123 -12.99 8.22 -21.86
C SER A 123 -12.89 9.71 -21.54
N ILE A 124 -11.67 10.19 -21.36
CA ILE A 124 -11.32 11.62 -21.31
C ILE A 124 -10.50 11.92 -22.57
N ARG A 125 -10.95 12.90 -23.37
CA ARG A 125 -10.41 13.18 -24.71
C ARG A 125 -9.85 14.59 -24.83
N ASN A 126 -8.97 14.79 -25.81
CA ASN A 126 -8.47 16.11 -26.24
C ASN A 126 -7.80 16.92 -25.11
N LEU A 127 -7.04 16.24 -24.26
CA LEU A 127 -6.30 16.91 -23.18
C LEU A 127 -5.08 17.64 -23.76
N HIS A 128 -5.10 18.98 -23.72
CA HIS A 128 -3.98 19.82 -24.15
C HIS A 128 -3.26 20.46 -22.96
N ILE A 129 -2.00 20.11 -22.73
CA ILE A 129 -1.15 20.70 -21.68
C ILE A 129 0.16 21.23 -22.27
N GLN A 130 0.49 22.48 -21.96
CA GLN A 130 1.82 23.05 -22.17
C GLN A 130 2.34 23.62 -20.85
N GLY A 131 3.06 22.80 -20.09
CA GLY A 131 3.48 23.09 -18.72
C GLY A 131 4.99 22.99 -18.48
N ASP A 132 5.37 23.07 -17.20
CA ASP A 132 6.75 22.86 -16.74
C ASP A 132 6.98 21.37 -16.41
N GLY A 133 7.12 21.01 -15.12
CA GLY A 133 7.18 19.62 -14.64
C GLY A 133 5.92 19.17 -13.90
N TYR A 134 5.85 17.89 -13.52
CA TYR A 134 4.65 17.24 -12.94
C TYR A 134 3.40 17.44 -13.79
N VAL A 135 3.49 17.12 -15.07
CA VAL A 135 2.39 17.30 -16.02
C VAL A 135 1.83 15.94 -16.46
N GLY A 136 0.52 15.94 -16.68
CA GLY A 136 -0.35 14.81 -16.95
C GLY A 136 -1.79 15.20 -16.61
N LEU A 137 -2.75 14.28 -16.74
CA LEU A 137 -4.07 14.48 -16.10
C LEU A 137 -3.87 14.75 -14.59
N PHE A 138 -2.99 13.96 -13.96
CA PHE A 138 -2.54 14.11 -12.58
C PHE A 138 -1.10 14.65 -12.53
N GLY A 139 -0.82 15.55 -11.59
CA GLY A 139 0.55 15.99 -11.34
C GLY A 139 1.27 15.01 -10.43
N TRP A 140 0.67 14.71 -9.29
CA TRP A 140 1.22 13.82 -8.26
C TRP A 140 0.12 12.95 -7.64
N LEU A 141 0.24 11.63 -7.84
CA LEU A 141 -0.52 10.61 -7.13
C LEU A 141 0.27 10.17 -5.89
N GLY A 142 -0.35 10.23 -4.72
CA GLY A 142 0.21 9.77 -3.45
C GLY A 142 0.00 8.27 -3.24
N PRO A 143 0.57 7.70 -2.14
CA PRO A 143 0.52 6.26 -1.88
C PRO A 143 -0.89 5.65 -1.83
N ASP A 144 -1.87 6.37 -1.30
CA ASP A 144 -3.25 5.88 -1.19
C ASP A 144 -4.08 6.08 -2.47
N ALA A 145 -3.51 6.71 -3.51
CA ALA A 145 -4.23 6.97 -4.75
C ALA A 145 -4.57 5.68 -5.49
N SER A 146 -5.78 5.61 -6.06
CA SER A 146 -6.20 4.48 -6.90
C SER A 146 -6.89 4.98 -8.17
N ILE A 147 -6.23 4.82 -9.31
CA ILE A 147 -6.74 5.20 -10.63
C ILE A 147 -7.05 3.93 -11.42
N ARG A 148 -8.31 3.75 -11.83
CA ARG A 148 -8.78 2.47 -12.37
C ARG A 148 -9.60 2.67 -13.64
N GLY A 149 -9.29 1.91 -14.68
CA GLY A 149 -10.09 1.91 -15.91
C GLY A 149 -10.17 3.26 -16.63
N VAL A 150 -9.23 4.18 -16.38
CA VAL A 150 -9.26 5.52 -17.01
C VAL A 150 -8.65 5.44 -18.39
N GLU A 151 -9.41 5.91 -19.39
CA GLU A 151 -8.95 5.98 -20.78
C GLU A 151 -8.71 7.44 -21.20
N LEU A 152 -7.47 7.79 -21.50
CA LEU A 152 -7.07 9.06 -22.09
C LEU A 152 -6.86 8.90 -23.59
N LEU A 153 -7.57 9.67 -24.40
CA LEU A 153 -7.48 9.60 -25.86
C LEU A 153 -7.17 10.96 -26.47
N ASP A 154 -6.43 10.97 -27.57
CA ASP A 154 -6.09 12.17 -28.33
C ASP A 154 -5.43 13.27 -27.47
N ILE A 155 -4.54 12.88 -26.56
CA ILE A 155 -3.85 13.85 -25.70
C ILE A 155 -2.68 14.53 -26.41
N GLU A 156 -2.39 15.78 -26.05
CA GLU A 156 -1.18 16.49 -26.46
C GLU A 156 -0.57 17.21 -25.24
N ILE A 157 0.53 16.65 -24.73
CA ILE A 157 1.22 17.16 -23.55
C ILE A 157 2.64 17.55 -23.92
N SER A 158 3.03 18.77 -23.51
CA SER A 158 4.39 19.26 -23.60
C SER A 158 4.87 19.82 -22.26
N GLY A 159 6.09 19.45 -21.87
CA GLY A 159 6.70 19.81 -20.59
C GLY A 159 8.14 20.29 -20.73
N GLN A 160 8.50 21.30 -19.95
CA GLN A 160 9.87 21.86 -19.90
C GLN A 160 10.67 21.39 -18.67
N GLY A 161 9.97 20.85 -17.67
CA GLY A 161 10.53 20.38 -16.42
C GLY A 161 10.59 18.85 -16.35
N ASP A 162 10.80 18.33 -15.15
CA ASP A 162 10.88 16.89 -14.88
C ASP A 162 9.47 16.29 -14.64
N TRP A 163 9.34 14.97 -14.74
CA TRP A 163 8.09 14.23 -14.47
C TRP A 163 6.95 14.56 -15.45
N ILE A 164 7.16 14.18 -16.70
CA ILE A 164 6.21 14.40 -17.79
C ILE A 164 5.55 13.06 -18.14
N GLY A 165 4.23 12.99 -17.99
CA GLY A 165 3.44 11.80 -18.30
C GLY A 165 2.09 12.15 -18.96
N GLY A 166 1.50 11.19 -19.65
CA GLY A 166 0.13 11.31 -20.18
C GLY A 166 -0.91 11.36 -19.06
N LEU A 167 -0.93 10.30 -18.24
CA LEU A 167 -1.84 10.16 -17.11
C LEU A 167 -1.32 10.88 -15.87
N ALA A 168 -0.05 10.65 -15.49
CA ALA A 168 0.50 11.22 -14.27
C ALA A 168 1.96 11.68 -14.45
N GLY A 169 2.32 12.83 -13.87
CA GLY A 169 3.72 13.22 -13.74
C GLY A 169 4.49 12.25 -12.84
N LYS A 170 4.03 12.10 -11.59
CA LYS A 170 4.59 11.18 -10.60
C LYS A 170 3.51 10.27 -10.01
N ASN A 171 3.79 8.97 -9.94
CA ASN A 171 2.93 7.97 -9.31
C ASN A 171 3.58 7.36 -8.06
N GLU A 172 2.93 7.47 -6.90
CA GLU A 172 3.24 6.69 -5.70
C GLU A 172 2.13 5.69 -5.34
N GLY A 173 0.97 5.76 -6.01
CA GLY A 173 -0.19 4.90 -5.74
C GLY A 173 -0.40 3.80 -6.77
N LEU A 174 -1.64 3.32 -6.88
CA LEU A 174 -2.05 2.28 -7.83
C LEU A 174 -2.67 2.89 -9.08
N ILE A 175 -2.17 2.48 -10.25
CA ILE A 175 -2.81 2.69 -11.54
C ILE A 175 -3.09 1.31 -12.15
N ILE A 176 -4.36 1.02 -12.42
CA ILE A 176 -4.80 -0.30 -12.87
C ILE A 176 -5.71 -0.21 -14.10
N GLN A 177 -5.49 -1.10 -15.07
CA GLN A 177 -6.33 -1.29 -16.26
C GLN A 177 -6.67 0.01 -17.00
N SER A 178 -5.71 0.92 -17.07
CA SER A 178 -5.89 2.26 -17.63
C SER A 178 -5.07 2.44 -18.90
N ARG A 179 -5.50 3.34 -19.79
CA ARG A 179 -4.91 3.53 -21.11
C ARG A 179 -4.65 5.00 -21.41
N CYS A 180 -3.57 5.27 -22.14
CA CYS A 180 -3.32 6.58 -22.72
C CYS A 180 -2.89 6.49 -24.18
N ASP A 181 -3.48 7.33 -25.02
CA ASP A 181 -3.13 7.51 -26.43
C ASP A 181 -2.98 9.01 -26.75
N GLY A 182 -1.89 9.37 -27.42
CA GLY A 182 -1.59 10.74 -27.81
C GLY A 182 -0.11 11.05 -27.94
N SER A 183 0.23 12.35 -27.91
CA SER A 183 1.60 12.84 -28.02
C SER A 183 2.08 13.43 -26.70
N VAL A 184 3.20 12.93 -26.19
CA VAL A 184 3.90 13.47 -25.01
C VAL A 184 5.29 13.94 -25.43
N ALA A 185 5.62 15.20 -25.14
CA ALA A 185 6.91 15.80 -25.42
C ALA A 185 7.52 16.40 -24.14
N GLY A 186 8.72 16.00 -23.75
CA GLY A 186 9.34 16.46 -22.50
C GLY A 186 10.81 16.84 -22.66
N GLU A 187 11.19 18.01 -22.15
CA GLU A 187 12.58 18.49 -22.12
C GLU A 187 13.32 18.12 -20.83
N GLY A 188 12.62 17.58 -19.82
CA GLY A 188 13.21 17.18 -18.55
C GLY A 188 13.76 15.77 -18.51
N TYR A 189 14.10 15.33 -17.30
CA TYR A 189 14.79 14.05 -17.07
C TYR A 189 13.89 12.82 -17.19
N GLU A 190 12.63 12.85 -16.75
CA GLU A 190 11.71 11.70 -16.72
C GLU A 190 10.50 11.93 -17.63
N ASN A 191 10.46 11.24 -18.77
CA ASN A 191 9.41 11.41 -19.78
C ASN A 191 8.80 10.05 -20.12
N GLY A 192 7.52 9.85 -19.78
CA GLY A 192 6.77 8.65 -20.12
C GLY A 192 5.53 8.96 -20.94
N GLY A 193 5.14 8.08 -21.85
CA GLY A 193 3.85 8.23 -22.54
C GLY A 193 2.65 8.11 -21.61
N PHE A 194 2.81 7.42 -20.47
CA PHE A 194 1.78 7.22 -19.47
C PHE A 194 2.12 7.89 -18.14
N VAL A 195 3.29 7.58 -17.57
CA VAL A 195 3.75 8.11 -16.28
C VAL A 195 5.18 8.62 -16.38
N GLY A 196 5.48 9.81 -15.88
CA GLY A 196 6.85 10.32 -15.83
C GLY A 196 7.75 9.47 -14.94
N GLU A 197 7.45 9.43 -13.63
CA GLU A 197 8.15 8.58 -12.65
C GLU A 197 7.19 7.73 -11.83
N ASN A 198 7.50 6.45 -11.66
CA ASN A 198 6.69 5.49 -10.91
C ASN A 198 7.44 4.94 -9.68
N TYR A 199 6.90 5.21 -8.49
CA TYR A 199 7.23 4.53 -7.22
C TYR A 199 6.14 3.55 -6.79
N GLY A 200 4.92 3.73 -7.28
CA GLY A 200 3.78 2.86 -6.96
C GLY A 200 3.65 1.66 -7.90
N VAL A 201 2.41 1.26 -8.16
CA VAL A 201 2.08 0.07 -8.95
C VAL A 201 1.36 0.46 -10.23
N ILE A 202 1.82 -0.07 -11.36
CA ILE A 202 1.16 0.02 -12.67
C ILE A 202 0.80 -1.38 -13.12
N LEU A 203 -0.49 -1.69 -13.22
CA LEU A 203 -1.00 -3.03 -13.51
C LEU A 203 -1.94 -3.00 -14.71
N GLY A 204 -1.72 -3.84 -15.72
CA GLY A 204 -2.68 -3.97 -16.83
C GLY A 204 -2.81 -2.71 -17.69
N CYS A 205 -1.81 -1.83 -17.70
CA CYS A 205 -1.91 -0.51 -18.33
C CYS A 205 -1.30 -0.47 -19.72
N GLN A 206 -1.76 0.47 -20.54
CA GLN A 206 -1.41 0.57 -21.96
C GLN A 206 -1.05 2.00 -22.35
N SER A 207 -0.04 2.13 -23.21
CA SER A 207 0.35 3.41 -23.83
C SER A 207 0.51 3.29 -25.33
N GLU A 208 0.00 4.28 -26.04
CA GLU A 208 0.05 4.40 -27.50
C GLU A 208 0.38 5.84 -27.91
N GLY A 209 0.64 6.03 -29.21
CA GLY A 209 0.97 7.33 -29.78
C GLY A 209 2.47 7.61 -29.84
N LYS A 210 2.92 8.81 -29.46
CA LYS A 210 4.31 9.27 -29.61
C LYS A 210 4.84 9.86 -28.30
N VAL A 211 6.05 9.45 -27.92
CA VAL A 211 6.82 10.04 -26.80
C VAL A 211 8.13 10.60 -27.34
N ASP A 212 8.34 11.91 -27.15
CA ASP A 212 9.54 12.64 -27.54
C ASP A 212 10.19 13.21 -26.27
N GLY A 213 11.36 12.71 -25.87
CA GLY A 213 11.96 13.05 -24.58
C GLY A 213 13.44 13.39 -24.66
N GLU A 214 13.86 14.45 -23.96
CA GLU A 214 15.28 14.79 -23.86
C GLU A 214 16.06 13.92 -22.88
N GLY A 215 15.42 13.36 -21.85
CA GLY A 215 16.03 12.52 -20.83
C GLY A 215 15.66 11.03 -20.91
N ARG A 216 15.47 10.40 -19.75
CA ARG A 216 14.97 9.02 -19.61
C ARG A 216 13.58 8.94 -20.22
N THR A 217 13.48 8.29 -21.36
CA THR A 217 12.28 8.31 -22.18
C THR A 217 11.73 6.91 -22.37
N GLY A 218 10.52 6.67 -21.86
CA GLY A 218 9.85 5.40 -21.98
C GLY A 218 8.51 5.52 -22.67
N GLY A 219 8.11 4.50 -23.44
CA GLY A 219 6.79 4.49 -24.06
C GLY A 219 5.66 4.48 -23.02
N LEU A 220 5.82 3.72 -21.93
CA LEU A 220 4.90 3.72 -20.79
C LEU A 220 5.43 4.63 -19.67
N VAL A 221 6.63 4.36 -19.16
CA VAL A 221 7.17 5.03 -17.97
C VAL A 221 8.56 5.63 -18.22
N GLY A 222 8.79 6.88 -17.83
CA GLY A 222 10.13 7.50 -17.92
C GLY A 222 11.14 6.82 -16.98
N SER A 223 10.89 6.87 -15.67
CA SER A 223 11.67 6.18 -14.63
C SER A 223 10.80 5.30 -13.75
N ASN A 224 11.21 4.06 -13.51
CA ASN A 224 10.50 3.11 -12.65
C ASN A 224 11.34 2.68 -11.44
N ASP A 225 10.87 2.99 -10.25
CA ASP A 225 11.38 2.52 -8.96
C ASP A 225 10.37 1.56 -8.29
N GLY A 226 9.11 1.59 -8.72
CA GLY A 226 8.03 0.72 -8.26
C GLY A 226 7.86 -0.57 -9.09
N LEU A 227 6.61 -1.00 -9.22
CA LEU A 227 6.25 -2.28 -9.84
C LEU A 227 5.38 -2.07 -11.08
N ILE A 228 5.79 -2.66 -12.20
CA ILE A 228 5.02 -2.68 -13.45
C ILE A 228 4.68 -4.13 -13.79
N ILE A 229 3.39 -4.44 -13.90
CA ILE A 229 2.89 -5.80 -14.14
C ILE A 229 1.94 -5.80 -15.32
N SER A 230 2.05 -6.79 -16.20
CA SER A 230 1.05 -7.07 -17.25
C SER A 230 0.68 -5.83 -18.07
N SER A 231 1.67 -4.99 -18.38
CA SER A 231 1.48 -3.70 -19.04
C SER A 231 2.26 -3.62 -20.36
N LEU A 232 1.78 -2.80 -21.28
CA LEU A 232 2.38 -2.71 -22.62
C LEU A 232 2.51 -1.28 -23.14
N SER A 233 3.39 -1.15 -24.13
CA SER A 233 3.55 0.07 -24.92
C SER A 233 3.66 -0.25 -26.41
N HIS A 234 2.82 0.42 -27.19
CA HIS A 234 2.91 0.50 -28.66
C HIS A 234 3.50 1.85 -29.12
N ALA A 235 3.86 2.74 -28.19
CA ALA A 235 4.24 4.11 -28.51
C ALA A 235 5.54 4.20 -29.33
N LEU A 236 5.58 5.13 -30.28
CA LEU A 236 6.82 5.56 -30.92
C LEU A 236 7.64 6.38 -29.92
N VAL A 237 8.82 5.89 -29.54
CA VAL A 237 9.71 6.53 -28.58
C VAL A 237 10.89 7.18 -29.29
N ILE A 238 11.10 8.47 -29.05
CA ILE A 238 12.24 9.24 -29.55
C ILE A 238 12.94 9.87 -28.34
N GLY A 239 14.09 9.33 -27.97
CA GLY A 239 14.99 9.90 -26.97
C GLY A 239 16.05 10.79 -27.60
N MET A 240 16.37 11.92 -26.98
CA MET A 240 17.45 12.81 -27.43
C MET A 240 18.73 12.74 -26.59
N ARG A 241 18.63 12.32 -25.31
CA ARG A 241 19.75 11.98 -24.40
C ARG A 241 19.25 10.98 -23.36
N GLY A 242 20.16 10.27 -22.68
CA GLY A 242 19.79 9.29 -21.67
C GLY A 242 19.19 8.00 -22.25
N GLY A 243 18.64 7.16 -21.37
CA GLY A 243 18.07 5.86 -21.76
C GLY A 243 16.71 5.99 -22.44
N ALA A 244 16.58 5.39 -23.63
CA ALA A 244 15.33 5.31 -24.37
C ALA A 244 14.84 3.85 -24.41
N GLY A 245 13.64 3.59 -23.90
CA GLY A 245 13.06 2.24 -23.84
C GLY A 245 11.65 2.18 -24.39
N GLY A 246 11.32 1.08 -25.09
CA GLY A 246 9.98 0.89 -25.66
C GLY A 246 8.87 0.87 -24.60
N LEU A 247 9.17 0.37 -23.39
CA LEU A 247 8.29 0.41 -22.23
C LEU A 247 8.79 1.40 -21.18
N VAL A 248 10.05 1.26 -20.75
CA VAL A 248 10.62 2.05 -19.63
C VAL A 248 11.95 2.70 -20.01
N GLY A 249 12.11 3.99 -19.75
CA GLY A 249 13.39 4.68 -19.99
C GLY A 249 14.51 4.19 -19.06
N GLN A 250 14.29 4.28 -17.74
CA GLN A 250 15.19 3.76 -16.71
C GLN A 250 14.44 2.92 -15.66
N ASN A 251 14.99 1.76 -15.31
CA ASN A 251 14.38 0.84 -14.35
C ASN A 251 15.29 0.54 -13.15
N TRP A 252 14.82 0.86 -11.95
CA TRP A 252 15.33 0.44 -10.64
C TRP A 252 14.41 -0.56 -9.94
N GLY A 253 13.13 -0.55 -10.31
CA GLY A 253 12.08 -1.39 -9.74
C GLY A 253 11.96 -2.77 -10.40
N GLN A 254 10.73 -3.31 -10.42
CA GLN A 254 10.42 -4.61 -11.00
C GLN A 254 9.50 -4.47 -12.21
N ILE A 255 9.81 -5.20 -13.28
CA ILE A 255 8.99 -5.31 -14.48
C ILE A 255 8.65 -6.79 -14.68
N LEU A 256 7.36 -7.11 -14.66
CA LEU A 256 6.85 -8.46 -14.74
C LEU A 256 5.79 -8.57 -15.84
N ASN A 257 5.90 -9.56 -16.71
CA ASN A 257 4.90 -9.84 -17.74
C ASN A 257 4.60 -8.63 -18.63
N CYS A 258 5.61 -7.88 -19.09
CA CYS A 258 5.38 -6.67 -19.87
C CYS A 258 5.93 -6.79 -21.29
N LEU A 259 5.44 -5.93 -22.20
CA LEU A 259 5.93 -5.92 -23.57
C LEU A 259 6.04 -4.53 -24.22
N GLY A 260 7.09 -4.37 -25.03
CA GLY A 260 7.36 -3.16 -25.82
C GLY A 260 7.41 -3.47 -27.31
N THR A 261 6.49 -2.88 -28.08
CA THR A 261 6.35 -3.17 -29.52
C THR A 261 6.54 -1.95 -30.40
N GLY A 262 6.48 -0.75 -29.82
CA GLY A 262 6.70 0.51 -30.52
C GLY A 262 8.14 0.67 -31.00
N MET A 263 8.34 1.49 -32.03
CA MET A 263 9.68 1.83 -32.51
C MET A 263 10.40 2.71 -31.49
N VAL A 264 11.69 2.45 -31.24
CA VAL A 264 12.51 3.23 -30.31
C VAL A 264 13.71 3.81 -31.04
N SER A 265 13.92 5.11 -30.88
CA SER A 265 15.07 5.81 -31.43
C SER A 265 15.76 6.65 -30.36
N GLY A 266 17.09 6.65 -30.35
CA GLY A 266 17.86 7.50 -29.45
C GLY A 266 19.37 7.41 -29.70
N PRO A 267 20.18 8.31 -29.12
CA PRO A 267 21.62 8.34 -29.37
C PRO A 267 22.46 7.50 -28.40
N GLU A 268 21.90 7.03 -27.29
CA GLU A 268 22.59 6.19 -26.30
C GLU A 268 21.59 5.30 -25.54
N SER A 269 22.03 4.15 -25.02
CA SER A 269 21.25 3.25 -24.14
C SER A 269 19.82 2.98 -24.65
N VAL A 270 19.73 2.50 -25.89
CA VAL A 270 18.45 2.26 -26.57
C VAL A 270 18.04 0.80 -26.38
N GLY A 271 16.93 0.55 -25.70
CA GLY A 271 16.40 -0.79 -25.47
C GLY A 271 15.01 -1.00 -26.05
N GLY A 272 14.75 -2.19 -26.59
CA GLY A 272 13.41 -2.55 -27.09
C GLY A 272 12.35 -2.56 -25.99
N LEU A 273 12.71 -2.92 -24.76
CA LEU A 273 11.84 -2.84 -23.59
C LEU A 273 12.31 -1.75 -22.62
N VAL A 274 13.59 -1.80 -22.22
CA VAL A 274 14.15 -0.90 -21.20
C VAL A 274 15.42 -0.22 -21.70
N GLY A 275 15.50 1.10 -21.60
CA GLY A 275 16.70 1.84 -21.98
C GLY A 275 17.89 1.52 -21.08
N ASN A 276 17.80 1.86 -19.79
CA ASN A 276 18.79 1.55 -18.77
C ASN A 276 18.19 0.70 -17.63
N ASN A 277 18.76 -0.49 -17.38
CA ASN A 277 18.28 -1.40 -16.35
C ASN A 277 19.26 -1.57 -15.18
N VAL A 278 18.71 -1.40 -13.97
CA VAL A 278 19.32 -1.76 -12.68
C VAL A 278 18.42 -2.76 -11.93
N GLY A 279 17.10 -2.67 -12.13
CA GLY A 279 16.08 -3.50 -11.49
C GLY A 279 15.86 -4.87 -12.13
N GLY A 280 14.82 -5.57 -11.67
CA GLY A 280 14.43 -6.90 -12.16
C GLY A 280 13.51 -6.83 -13.37
N ILE A 281 13.74 -7.68 -14.37
CA ILE A 281 12.86 -7.90 -15.52
C ILE A 281 12.58 -9.40 -15.62
N THR A 282 11.30 -9.77 -15.59
CA THR A 282 10.87 -11.18 -15.63
C THR A 282 9.71 -11.37 -16.60
N CYS A 283 9.76 -12.48 -17.36
CA CYS A 283 8.72 -12.89 -18.30
C CYS A 283 8.25 -11.78 -19.23
N SER A 284 9.17 -10.97 -19.76
CA SER A 284 8.83 -9.78 -20.55
C SER A 284 9.48 -9.84 -21.93
N TYR A 285 8.94 -9.13 -22.93
CA TYR A 285 9.52 -9.17 -24.27
C TYR A 285 9.42 -7.89 -25.09
N SER A 286 10.25 -7.78 -26.13
CA SER A 286 10.19 -6.68 -27.10
C SER A 286 10.18 -7.15 -28.56
N THR A 287 9.42 -6.44 -29.39
CA THR A 287 9.38 -6.58 -30.86
C THR A 287 9.56 -5.26 -31.61
N GLY A 288 9.76 -4.17 -30.87
CA GLY A 288 9.95 -2.84 -31.43
C GLY A 288 11.19 -2.73 -32.30
N ARG A 289 11.07 -2.03 -33.43
CA ARG A 289 12.23 -1.69 -34.27
C ARG A 289 13.10 -0.66 -33.56
N LEU A 290 14.42 -0.85 -33.61
CA LEU A 290 15.38 0.07 -33.01
C LEU A 290 16.09 0.88 -34.10
N SER A 291 16.27 2.19 -33.85
CA SER A 291 17.07 3.06 -34.73
C SER A 291 17.89 4.07 -33.93
N GLY A 292 19.21 3.89 -33.87
CA GLY A 292 20.12 4.72 -33.09
C GLY A 292 21.50 4.07 -32.97
N ASP A 293 22.56 4.88 -32.83
CA ASP A 293 23.95 4.41 -32.70
C ASP A 293 24.34 4.07 -31.24
N ALA A 294 25.48 3.36 -31.08
CA ALA A 294 26.21 2.94 -29.87
C ALA A 294 25.40 2.62 -28.59
N ASP A 295 25.45 1.35 -28.17
CA ASP A 295 24.78 0.79 -26.97
C ASP A 295 23.27 0.60 -27.13
N ALA A 296 22.87 0.04 -28.29
CA ALA A 296 21.54 -0.48 -28.51
C ALA A 296 21.48 -1.97 -28.16
N GLY A 297 20.44 -2.37 -27.43
CA GLY A 297 20.18 -3.77 -27.10
C GLY A 297 18.75 -4.15 -27.42
N GLY A 298 18.56 -5.36 -27.94
CA GLY A 298 17.26 -5.82 -28.41
C GLY A 298 16.16 -5.76 -27.34
N LEU A 299 16.51 -6.07 -26.08
CA LEU A 299 15.61 -5.93 -24.92
C LEU A 299 16.04 -4.77 -24.02
N VAL A 300 17.31 -4.75 -23.61
CA VAL A 300 17.90 -3.79 -22.67
C VAL A 300 19.09 -3.08 -23.32
N GLY A 301 19.05 -1.76 -23.36
CA GLY A 301 20.09 -0.92 -23.97
C GLY A 301 21.40 -0.90 -23.18
N SER A 302 21.34 -0.48 -21.91
CA SER A 302 22.47 -0.46 -20.97
C SER A 302 22.04 -0.95 -19.57
N GLY A 303 23.00 -1.33 -18.72
CA GLY A 303 22.69 -1.74 -17.35
C GLY A 303 23.89 -2.28 -16.60
N ARG A 304 23.70 -2.63 -15.33
CA ARG A 304 24.71 -3.41 -14.58
C ARG A 304 24.56 -4.87 -14.97
N GLU A 305 25.62 -5.47 -15.50
CA GLU A 305 25.69 -6.92 -15.69
C GLU A 305 25.92 -7.62 -14.35
N GLU A 306 24.87 -7.69 -13.52
CA GLU A 306 24.82 -8.60 -12.38
C GLU A 306 23.95 -9.80 -12.78
N THR A 307 24.48 -11.03 -12.60
CA THR A 307 23.80 -12.24 -13.05
C THR A 307 22.42 -12.35 -12.40
N GLY A 308 21.38 -12.38 -13.24
CA GLY A 308 19.99 -12.64 -12.82
C GLY A 308 19.02 -11.47 -12.85
N GLN A 309 19.42 -10.25 -13.20
CA GLN A 309 18.46 -9.13 -13.26
C GLN A 309 17.42 -9.25 -14.38
N VAL A 310 17.74 -9.98 -15.46
CA VAL A 310 16.83 -10.21 -16.59
C VAL A 310 16.64 -11.70 -16.79
N VAL A 311 15.42 -12.18 -16.57
CA VAL A 311 15.09 -13.61 -16.47
C VAL A 311 13.88 -13.91 -17.35
N SER A 312 13.94 -15.04 -18.05
CA SER A 312 12.84 -15.52 -18.91
C SER A 312 12.28 -14.43 -19.83
N SER A 313 13.14 -13.57 -20.37
CA SER A 313 12.72 -12.38 -21.11
C SER A 313 13.40 -12.32 -22.47
N PHE A 314 12.69 -11.85 -23.49
CA PHE A 314 13.04 -12.11 -24.88
C PHE A 314 12.96 -10.88 -25.78
N TRP A 315 13.75 -10.82 -26.85
CA TRP A 315 13.52 -9.85 -27.93
C TRP A 315 13.55 -10.51 -29.28
N ASN A 316 12.81 -9.94 -30.23
CA ASN A 316 12.80 -10.42 -31.60
C ASN A 316 13.98 -9.84 -32.38
N THR A 317 14.92 -10.68 -32.80
CA THR A 317 16.19 -10.26 -33.44
C THR A 317 15.98 -9.66 -34.84
N GLU A 318 14.95 -10.10 -35.56
CA GLU A 318 14.66 -9.66 -36.92
C GLU A 318 14.00 -8.27 -36.95
N SER A 319 13.00 -8.05 -36.10
CA SER A 319 12.26 -6.79 -36.02
C SER A 319 13.09 -5.68 -35.35
N SER A 320 13.84 -6.01 -34.30
CA SER A 320 14.77 -5.07 -33.67
C SER A 320 15.96 -4.73 -34.57
N GLY A 321 16.38 -5.67 -35.42
CA GLY A 321 17.59 -5.57 -36.24
C GLY A 321 18.89 -5.80 -35.44
N LEU A 322 18.80 -6.38 -34.24
CA LEU A 322 19.94 -6.61 -33.33
C LEU A 322 20.05 -8.07 -32.89
N ASP A 323 21.29 -8.55 -32.86
CA ASP A 323 21.64 -9.89 -32.37
C ASP A 323 22.05 -9.91 -30.88
N THR A 324 22.15 -8.75 -30.23
CA THR A 324 22.65 -8.60 -28.86
C THR A 324 21.76 -7.71 -27.99
N SER A 325 21.83 -7.93 -26.68
CA SER A 325 21.20 -7.15 -25.62
C SER A 325 22.04 -7.32 -24.35
N VAL A 326 21.97 -6.38 -23.41
CA VAL A 326 22.63 -6.51 -22.09
C VAL A 326 22.08 -7.70 -21.30
N GLY A 327 20.79 -8.00 -21.48
CA GLY A 327 20.13 -9.14 -20.86
C GLY A 327 18.97 -9.68 -21.70
N GLY A 328 18.48 -10.85 -21.29
CA GLY A 328 17.44 -11.60 -22.00
C GLY A 328 18.01 -12.54 -23.07
N VAL A 329 17.12 -13.13 -23.87
CA VAL A 329 17.46 -14.03 -24.97
C VAL A 329 16.83 -13.55 -26.29
N GLY A 330 17.64 -13.45 -27.34
CA GLY A 330 17.18 -13.10 -28.68
C GLY A 330 16.54 -14.29 -29.37
N LEU A 331 15.33 -14.11 -29.90
CA LEU A 331 14.57 -15.11 -30.65
C LEU A 331 14.31 -14.60 -32.07
N THR A 332 14.29 -15.52 -33.04
CA THR A 332 13.81 -15.20 -34.40
C THR A 332 12.30 -14.96 -34.40
N ALA A 333 11.75 -14.44 -35.51
CA ALA A 333 10.30 -14.28 -35.62
C ALA A 333 9.56 -15.63 -35.51
N ASP A 334 10.09 -16.70 -36.11
CA ASP A 334 9.50 -18.03 -36.00
C ASP A 334 9.55 -18.56 -34.55
N GLN A 335 10.64 -18.32 -33.82
CA GLN A 335 10.76 -18.72 -32.42
C GLN A 335 9.83 -17.93 -31.50
N MET A 336 9.57 -16.66 -31.80
CA MET A 336 8.59 -15.84 -31.08
C MET A 336 7.15 -16.35 -31.25
N HIS A 337 6.88 -17.17 -32.27
CA HIS A 337 5.59 -17.81 -32.47
C HIS A 337 5.54 -19.26 -31.98
N ASP A 338 6.64 -19.77 -31.39
CA ASP A 338 6.69 -21.10 -30.80
C ASP A 338 6.47 -21.02 -29.29
N ARG A 339 5.22 -21.30 -28.88
CA ARG A 339 4.79 -21.28 -27.48
C ARG A 339 5.69 -22.09 -26.55
N GLN A 340 6.24 -23.20 -27.03
CA GLN A 340 7.03 -24.12 -26.21
C GLN A 340 8.29 -23.43 -25.64
N HIS A 341 8.90 -22.49 -26.38
CA HIS A 341 10.06 -21.75 -25.90
C HIS A 341 9.75 -20.91 -24.64
N PHE A 342 8.55 -20.35 -24.57
CA PHE A 342 8.12 -19.53 -23.44
C PHE A 342 7.71 -20.39 -22.25
N ILE A 343 6.98 -21.49 -22.48
CA ILE A 343 6.60 -22.46 -21.44
C ILE A 343 7.85 -23.03 -20.76
N GLU A 344 8.87 -23.41 -21.55
CA GLU A 344 10.15 -23.93 -21.02
C GLU A 344 10.94 -22.87 -20.24
N ALA A 345 10.69 -21.58 -20.50
CA ALA A 345 11.23 -20.47 -19.73
C ALA A 345 10.37 -20.10 -18.51
N GLY A 346 9.26 -20.80 -18.28
CA GLY A 346 8.39 -20.59 -17.12
C GLY A 346 7.39 -19.44 -17.28
N TRP A 347 6.92 -19.19 -18.50
CA TRP A 347 5.78 -18.30 -18.76
C TRP A 347 4.45 -19.01 -18.55
N ASP A 348 3.61 -18.43 -17.72
CA ASP A 348 2.28 -18.91 -17.33
C ASP A 348 1.25 -18.61 -18.43
N PHE A 349 0.87 -19.64 -19.19
CA PHE A 349 -0.06 -19.59 -20.31
C PHE A 349 -1.42 -20.19 -19.94
N SER A 350 -2.50 -19.57 -20.43
CA SER A 350 -3.89 -19.93 -20.11
C SER A 350 -4.36 -21.35 -20.46
N ASP A 351 -3.56 -22.15 -21.16
CA ASP A 351 -3.89 -23.53 -21.51
C ASP A 351 -2.92 -24.59 -20.95
N GLU A 352 -2.07 -24.19 -20.01
CA GLU A 352 -1.25 -25.07 -19.20
C GLU A 352 -1.29 -24.67 -17.72
N THR A 353 -0.74 -25.50 -16.84
CA THR A 353 -0.76 -25.26 -15.39
C THR A 353 0.55 -25.63 -14.71
N SER A 354 1.60 -25.89 -15.48
CA SER A 354 2.83 -26.49 -14.98
C SER A 354 3.76 -25.45 -14.38
N ASN A 355 3.77 -24.26 -14.96
CA ASN A 355 4.65 -23.17 -14.56
C ASN A 355 3.88 -21.98 -13.92
N GLY A 356 2.62 -22.23 -13.58
CA GLY A 356 1.73 -21.27 -12.96
C GLY A 356 0.27 -21.66 -13.16
N THR A 357 -0.62 -20.80 -12.68
CA THR A 357 -2.08 -20.91 -12.85
C THR A 357 -2.73 -19.54 -12.99
N SER A 358 -1.89 -18.51 -13.06
CA SER A 358 -2.28 -17.11 -13.08
C SER A 358 -2.67 -16.69 -14.49
N ASP A 359 -2.28 -17.44 -15.53
CA ASP A 359 -2.68 -17.22 -16.91
C ASP A 359 -2.37 -15.78 -17.36
N TYR A 360 -1.11 -15.35 -17.23
CA TYR A 360 -0.70 -14.00 -17.65
C TYR A 360 -0.71 -13.85 -19.17
N TRP A 361 -0.40 -14.94 -19.87
CA TRP A 361 -0.16 -14.97 -21.31
C TRP A 361 -1.16 -15.88 -22.04
N ASP A 362 -1.47 -15.51 -23.28
CA ASP A 362 -2.19 -16.33 -24.24
C ASP A 362 -1.54 -16.20 -25.63
N MET A 363 -1.81 -17.15 -26.53
CA MET A 363 -1.46 -17.10 -27.94
C MET A 363 -2.69 -17.57 -28.75
N PRO A 364 -3.68 -16.69 -28.98
CA PRO A 364 -4.95 -17.05 -29.60
C PRO A 364 -4.78 -17.39 -31.08
N ASP A 365 -3.80 -16.76 -31.74
CA ASP A 365 -3.40 -17.10 -33.10
C ASP A 365 -2.34 -18.21 -33.05
N GLU A 366 -2.61 -19.35 -33.71
CA GLU A 366 -1.67 -20.50 -33.77
C GLU A 366 -0.26 -20.14 -34.29
N ASN A 367 -0.08 -18.95 -34.89
CA ASN A 367 1.21 -18.43 -35.37
C ASN A 367 1.44 -16.95 -35.00
N GLY A 368 0.77 -16.43 -33.97
CA GLY A 368 0.96 -15.06 -33.47
C GLY A 368 1.91 -15.02 -32.26
N PRO A 369 2.44 -13.84 -31.88
CA PRO A 369 3.25 -13.69 -30.67
C PRO A 369 2.37 -13.78 -29.41
N PRO A 370 2.97 -14.03 -28.22
CA PRO A 370 2.24 -13.99 -26.95
C PRO A 370 1.56 -12.65 -26.68
N VAL A 371 0.32 -12.69 -26.23
CA VAL A 371 -0.48 -11.53 -25.82
C VAL A 371 -0.85 -11.62 -24.35
N LEU A 372 -1.06 -10.48 -23.71
CA LEU A 372 -1.48 -10.42 -22.31
C LEU A 372 -2.97 -10.71 -22.19
N THR A 373 -3.36 -11.63 -21.32
CA THR A 373 -4.77 -12.02 -21.11
C THR A 373 -5.64 -10.85 -20.60
N ILE A 374 -5.06 -9.99 -19.78
CA ILE A 374 -5.72 -8.77 -19.27
C ILE A 374 -6.04 -7.76 -20.38
N VAL A 375 -5.38 -7.88 -21.54
CA VAL A 375 -5.60 -7.01 -22.72
C VAL A 375 -6.41 -7.72 -23.81
N SER A 376 -6.22 -9.03 -24.01
CA SER A 376 -6.92 -9.80 -25.06
C SER A 376 -8.40 -10.04 -24.76
N GLY A 377 -8.84 -9.91 -23.51
CA GLY A 377 -10.21 -10.19 -23.09
C GLY A 377 -10.48 -11.68 -22.81
N GLU A 378 -9.48 -12.55 -22.98
CA GLU A 378 -9.51 -13.99 -22.70
C GLU A 378 -9.11 -14.25 -21.22
N GLN A 379 -9.79 -13.59 -20.28
CA GLN A 379 -9.53 -13.80 -18.85
C GLN A 379 -10.11 -15.14 -18.38
N PRO A 380 -9.43 -15.84 -17.43
CA PRO A 380 -9.98 -17.04 -16.83
C PRO A 380 -11.30 -16.72 -16.12
N PRO A 381 -12.24 -17.69 -16.08
CA PRO A 381 -13.52 -17.49 -15.40
C PRO A 381 -13.26 -17.21 -13.92
N LEU A 382 -13.85 -16.11 -13.42
CA LEU A 382 -13.71 -15.77 -12.01
C LEU A 382 -14.42 -16.81 -11.12
N PRO A 383 -13.92 -17.03 -9.89
CA PRO A 383 -14.56 -17.90 -8.91
C PRO A 383 -15.97 -17.42 -8.52
N GLU A 384 -16.74 -18.27 -7.86
CA GLU A 384 -18.03 -17.89 -7.28
C GLU A 384 -17.86 -16.72 -6.29
N GLY A 385 -18.81 -15.77 -6.31
CA GLY A 385 -18.79 -14.53 -5.51
C GLY A 385 -18.67 -13.30 -6.40
N HIS A 386 -18.72 -12.11 -5.79
CA HIS A 386 -18.52 -10.83 -6.50
C HIS A 386 -17.28 -10.07 -6.01
N GLY A 387 -16.50 -10.66 -5.10
CA GLY A 387 -15.28 -10.05 -4.56
C GLY A 387 -15.52 -8.89 -3.61
N THR A 388 -16.73 -8.78 -3.04
CA THR A 388 -17.08 -7.75 -2.05
C THR A 388 -16.94 -8.28 -0.63
N ALA A 389 -16.91 -7.42 0.38
CA ALA A 389 -16.85 -7.85 1.77
C ALA A 389 -18.03 -8.77 2.19
N GLN A 390 -19.22 -8.55 1.61
CA GLN A 390 -20.43 -9.35 1.89
C GLN A 390 -20.56 -10.59 1.01
N ASP A 391 -19.84 -10.64 -0.11
CA ASP A 391 -19.87 -11.72 -1.08
C ASP A 391 -18.48 -11.91 -1.71
N PRO A 392 -17.52 -12.45 -0.93
CA PRO A 392 -16.13 -12.65 -1.36
C PRO A 392 -16.02 -13.72 -2.45
N PHE A 393 -14.96 -13.65 -3.26
CA PHE A 393 -14.64 -14.73 -4.18
C PHE A 393 -14.18 -15.98 -3.42
N VAL A 394 -14.77 -17.13 -3.74
CA VAL A 394 -14.53 -18.40 -3.05
C VAL A 394 -13.55 -19.27 -3.82
N ILE A 395 -12.36 -19.46 -3.27
CA ILE A 395 -11.23 -20.21 -3.86
C ILE A 395 -11.22 -21.66 -3.37
N ARG A 396 -11.24 -22.61 -4.31
CA ARG A 396 -11.35 -24.06 -4.04
C ARG A 396 -10.21 -24.89 -4.62
N ASN A 397 -9.45 -24.34 -5.55
CA ASN A 397 -8.39 -25.05 -6.27
C ASN A 397 -7.30 -24.08 -6.77
N ALA A 398 -6.22 -24.64 -7.32
CA ALA A 398 -5.06 -23.87 -7.77
C ALA A 398 -5.40 -22.90 -8.92
N ALA A 399 -6.25 -23.31 -9.89
CA ALA A 399 -6.66 -22.43 -10.99
C ALA A 399 -7.42 -21.19 -10.46
N GLU A 400 -8.37 -21.40 -9.54
CA GLU A 400 -9.08 -20.29 -8.90
C GLU A 400 -8.12 -19.39 -8.09
N LEU A 401 -7.11 -19.95 -7.42
CA LEU A 401 -6.08 -19.18 -6.71
C LEU A 401 -5.28 -18.29 -7.67
N GLY A 402 -4.96 -18.78 -8.86
CA GLY A 402 -4.31 -18.00 -9.91
C GLY A 402 -5.14 -16.83 -10.40
N THR A 403 -6.47 -16.84 -10.26
CA THR A 403 -7.31 -15.70 -10.67
C THR A 403 -7.18 -14.47 -9.77
N VAL A 404 -6.60 -14.59 -8.56
CA VAL A 404 -6.58 -13.52 -7.55
C VAL A 404 -5.90 -12.24 -8.07
N TRP A 405 -4.84 -12.35 -8.86
CA TRP A 405 -4.14 -11.17 -9.40
C TRP A 405 -4.98 -10.39 -10.43
N HIS A 406 -6.00 -10.99 -11.04
CA HIS A 406 -6.92 -10.29 -11.94
C HIS A 406 -7.85 -9.33 -11.18
N ARG A 407 -8.03 -9.54 -9.87
CA ARG A 407 -8.85 -8.70 -8.99
C ARG A 407 -8.13 -8.49 -7.65
N PRO A 408 -6.91 -7.92 -7.65
CA PRO A 408 -6.01 -7.96 -6.48
C PRO A 408 -6.49 -7.11 -5.31
N MET A 409 -7.54 -6.30 -5.50
CA MET A 409 -8.18 -5.48 -4.48
C MET A 409 -9.50 -6.06 -3.94
N ALA A 410 -9.94 -7.21 -4.48
CA ALA A 410 -11.19 -7.84 -4.06
C ALA A 410 -11.04 -8.60 -2.72
N HIS A 411 -12.18 -9.05 -2.20
CA HIS A 411 -12.24 -9.96 -1.06
C HIS A 411 -12.27 -11.41 -1.54
N PHE A 412 -11.45 -12.26 -0.91
CA PHE A 412 -11.28 -13.67 -1.23
C PHE A 412 -11.37 -14.51 0.04
N GLU A 413 -11.89 -15.73 -0.09
CA GLU A 413 -11.86 -16.73 0.96
C GLU A 413 -11.50 -18.12 0.44
N LEU A 414 -10.77 -18.90 1.22
CA LEU A 414 -10.55 -20.31 0.93
C LEU A 414 -11.74 -21.15 1.38
N ALA A 415 -12.18 -22.08 0.52
CA ALA A 415 -13.17 -23.10 0.85
C ALA A 415 -12.59 -24.53 0.84
N ALA A 416 -11.32 -24.70 0.47
CA ALA A 416 -10.61 -25.98 0.52
C ALA A 416 -9.12 -25.78 0.79
N HIS A 417 -8.44 -26.81 1.29
CA HIS A 417 -6.99 -26.88 1.22
C HIS A 417 -6.58 -26.98 -0.25
N ILE A 418 -5.54 -26.24 -0.63
CA ILE A 418 -5.02 -26.20 -1.99
C ILE A 418 -3.64 -26.85 -1.99
N ASP A 419 -3.43 -27.85 -2.85
CA ASP A 419 -2.13 -28.47 -3.07
C ASP A 419 -1.55 -28.00 -4.40
N LEU A 420 -0.32 -27.50 -4.36
CA LEU A 420 0.40 -26.91 -5.50
C LEU A 420 1.54 -27.81 -5.99
N SER A 421 1.57 -29.09 -5.60
CA SER A 421 2.72 -29.99 -5.86
C SER A 421 3.09 -30.17 -7.33
N ASP A 422 2.13 -29.98 -8.24
CA ASP A 422 2.29 -30.19 -9.67
C ASP A 422 2.57 -28.88 -10.44
N VAL A 423 2.78 -27.78 -9.71
CA VAL A 423 2.95 -26.43 -10.26
C VAL A 423 4.24 -25.80 -9.71
N SER A 424 4.96 -25.05 -10.54
CA SER A 424 6.17 -24.34 -10.13
C SER A 424 6.19 -22.93 -10.68
N TRP A 425 6.44 -21.93 -9.85
CA TRP A 425 6.42 -20.54 -10.28
C TRP A 425 7.82 -19.95 -10.42
N THR A 426 7.95 -18.98 -11.33
CA THR A 426 9.15 -18.14 -11.50
C THR A 426 9.03 -16.78 -10.83
N CYS A 427 7.84 -16.44 -10.31
CA CYS A 427 7.53 -15.23 -9.58
C CYS A 427 6.52 -15.53 -8.46
N ALA A 428 6.11 -14.52 -7.68
CA ALA A 428 5.04 -14.70 -6.71
C ALA A 428 3.71 -15.06 -7.40
N VAL A 429 2.90 -15.90 -6.76
CA VAL A 429 1.59 -16.33 -7.30
C VAL A 429 0.69 -15.12 -7.52
N VAL A 430 0.67 -14.22 -6.52
CA VAL A 430 0.00 -12.92 -6.57
C VAL A 430 1.06 -11.83 -6.38
N PRO A 431 1.59 -11.22 -7.46
CA PRO A 431 2.70 -10.27 -7.39
C PRO A 431 2.44 -9.06 -6.50
N TRP A 432 1.20 -8.59 -6.47
CA TRP A 432 0.75 -7.48 -5.64
C TRP A 432 -0.68 -7.71 -5.18
N PHE A 433 -0.96 -7.44 -3.91
CA PHE A 433 -2.26 -7.66 -3.29
C PHE A 433 -2.68 -6.46 -2.45
N GLY A 434 -3.82 -5.86 -2.81
CA GLY A 434 -4.44 -4.71 -2.17
C GLY A 434 -5.77 -5.02 -1.47
N GLY A 435 -6.19 -6.29 -1.47
CA GLY A 435 -7.53 -6.73 -1.05
C GLY A 435 -7.56 -7.42 0.31
N HIS A 436 -8.54 -8.28 0.51
CA HIS A 436 -8.69 -9.10 1.71
C HIS A 436 -8.67 -10.59 1.37
N PHE A 437 -7.82 -11.37 2.04
CA PHE A 437 -7.70 -12.81 1.82
C PHE A 437 -7.90 -13.57 3.15
N ASP A 438 -9.00 -14.31 3.25
CA ASP A 438 -9.31 -15.15 4.41
C ASP A 438 -9.01 -16.63 4.12
N GLY A 439 -8.04 -17.19 4.85
CA GLY A 439 -7.73 -18.61 4.76
C GLY A 439 -8.75 -19.51 5.48
N HIS A 440 -9.61 -19.00 6.38
CA HIS A 440 -10.50 -19.79 7.24
C HIS A 440 -9.79 -20.93 8.01
N GLY A 441 -8.51 -20.76 8.32
CA GLY A 441 -7.65 -21.77 8.94
C GLY A 441 -7.17 -22.88 7.98
N LEU A 442 -7.44 -22.75 6.67
CA LEU A 442 -7.05 -23.71 5.63
C LEU A 442 -5.62 -23.45 5.15
N PHE A 443 -5.11 -24.41 4.37
CA PHE A 443 -3.72 -24.43 3.94
C PHE A 443 -3.59 -24.43 2.42
N ILE A 444 -2.65 -23.64 1.93
CA ILE A 444 -2.04 -23.76 0.61
C ILE A 444 -0.71 -24.48 0.81
N SER A 445 -0.51 -25.62 0.16
CA SER A 445 0.62 -26.52 0.39
C SER A 445 1.47 -26.71 -0.85
N SER A 446 2.73 -27.11 -0.65
CA SER A 446 3.65 -27.52 -1.72
C SER A 446 4.01 -26.38 -2.69
N LEU A 447 3.97 -25.13 -2.22
CA LEU A 447 4.31 -23.96 -3.04
C LEU A 447 5.80 -23.99 -3.43
N HIS A 448 6.08 -24.20 -4.71
CA HIS A 448 7.43 -24.18 -5.25
C HIS A 448 7.70 -22.92 -6.08
N ILE A 449 8.65 -22.08 -5.66
CA ILE A 449 9.04 -20.88 -6.42
C ILE A 449 10.55 -20.85 -6.58
N GLN A 450 11.01 -20.70 -7.83
CA GLN A 450 12.42 -20.44 -8.16
C GLN A 450 12.49 -19.21 -9.06
N GLY A 451 12.79 -18.05 -8.48
CA GLY A 451 12.50 -16.78 -9.15
C GLY A 451 13.33 -15.58 -8.75
N TYR A 452 12.87 -14.43 -9.21
CA TYR A 452 13.39 -13.09 -8.92
C TYR A 452 12.25 -12.17 -8.51
N GLY A 453 12.56 -11.06 -7.83
CA GLY A 453 11.54 -10.16 -7.31
C GLY A 453 11.12 -10.52 -5.89
N ASN A 454 10.16 -9.79 -5.30
CA ASN A 454 9.63 -10.15 -4.00
C ASN A 454 8.84 -11.47 -4.11
N LEU A 455 9.28 -12.51 -3.39
CA LEU A 455 8.75 -13.86 -3.55
C LEU A 455 8.00 -14.35 -2.30
N GLY A 456 6.92 -15.08 -2.56
CA GLY A 456 6.02 -15.71 -1.61
C GLY A 456 4.74 -16.12 -2.34
N LEU A 457 3.72 -16.54 -1.59
CA LEU A 457 2.36 -16.60 -2.14
C LEU A 457 1.97 -15.20 -2.68
N PHE A 458 2.26 -14.17 -1.88
CA PHE A 458 2.16 -12.77 -2.27
C PHE A 458 3.55 -12.17 -2.51
N GLY A 459 3.70 -11.36 -3.56
CA GLY A 459 4.92 -10.57 -3.74
C GLY A 459 4.95 -9.43 -2.73
N ASN A 460 3.95 -8.57 -2.81
CA ASN A 460 3.71 -7.47 -1.88
C ASN A 460 2.26 -7.46 -1.39
N ILE A 461 2.08 -7.28 -0.08
CA ILE A 461 0.78 -6.97 0.54
C ILE A 461 0.77 -5.47 0.86
N GLU A 462 -0.13 -4.73 0.23
CA GLU A 462 -0.19 -3.26 0.30
C GLU A 462 -0.72 -2.74 1.64
N SER A 463 -0.44 -1.47 1.95
CA SER A 463 -1.17 -0.71 2.98
C SER A 463 -2.69 -0.88 2.82
N GLY A 464 -3.39 -1.17 3.92
CA GLY A 464 -4.83 -1.45 3.94
C GLY A 464 -5.24 -2.87 3.53
N ALA A 465 -4.36 -3.61 2.84
CA ALA A 465 -4.61 -5.01 2.48
C ALA A 465 -4.48 -5.95 3.68
N GLN A 466 -5.11 -7.12 3.58
CA GLN A 466 -5.21 -8.05 4.69
C GLN A 466 -5.12 -9.50 4.25
N VAL A 467 -4.33 -10.27 4.98
CA VAL A 467 -4.22 -11.72 4.82
C VAL A 467 -4.34 -12.35 6.19
N ARG A 468 -5.33 -13.22 6.37
CA ARG A 468 -5.58 -13.83 7.68
C ARG A 468 -5.90 -15.30 7.64
N ASP A 469 -5.69 -15.94 8.78
CA ASP A 469 -6.07 -17.32 9.06
C ASP A 469 -5.61 -18.31 7.97
N LEU A 470 -4.44 -18.05 7.39
CA LEU A 470 -3.92 -18.78 6.24
C LEU A 470 -2.64 -19.54 6.59
N GLY A 471 -2.64 -20.83 6.32
CA GLY A 471 -1.43 -21.66 6.34
C GLY A 471 -0.77 -21.77 4.97
N VAL A 472 0.53 -21.55 4.88
CA VAL A 472 1.34 -21.84 3.69
C VAL A 472 2.37 -22.92 4.05
N ALA A 473 2.14 -24.15 3.61
CA ALA A 473 2.88 -25.32 4.09
C ALA A 473 3.74 -25.98 3.01
N ALA A 474 4.77 -26.71 3.47
CA ALA A 474 5.69 -27.45 2.61
C ALA A 474 6.26 -26.59 1.46
N VAL A 475 6.54 -25.31 1.73
CA VAL A 475 7.10 -24.41 0.71
C VAL A 475 8.53 -24.80 0.36
N ASP A 476 8.91 -24.59 -0.89
CA ASP A 476 10.30 -24.59 -1.36
C ASP A 476 10.51 -23.36 -2.23
N ILE A 477 10.96 -22.28 -1.60
CA ILE A 477 11.12 -20.99 -2.25
C ILE A 477 12.59 -20.61 -2.27
N SER A 478 13.11 -20.36 -3.46
CA SER A 478 14.46 -19.88 -3.68
C SER A 478 14.43 -18.66 -4.59
N GLY A 479 15.08 -17.56 -4.18
CA GLY A 479 15.07 -16.34 -4.95
C GLY A 479 16.30 -15.46 -4.77
N HIS A 480 16.40 -14.49 -5.65
CA HIS A 480 17.61 -13.72 -5.87
C HIS A 480 17.35 -12.20 -5.75
N TRP A 481 18.26 -11.50 -5.07
CA TRP A 481 18.38 -10.03 -5.05
C TRP A 481 17.24 -9.22 -4.41
N THR A 482 16.34 -9.85 -3.65
CA THR A 482 15.12 -9.22 -3.11
C THR A 482 14.68 -9.83 -1.76
N ASN A 483 13.48 -9.48 -1.30
CA ASN A 483 12.87 -9.98 -0.08
C ASN A 483 12.05 -11.25 -0.35
N ILE A 484 12.24 -12.27 0.48
CA ILE A 484 11.56 -13.56 0.31
C ILE A 484 10.91 -13.98 1.62
N GLY A 485 9.65 -14.38 1.54
CA GLY A 485 8.94 -15.06 2.61
C GLY A 485 8.07 -16.18 2.07
N ALA A 486 7.64 -17.10 2.95
CA ALA A 486 6.69 -18.14 2.54
C ALA A 486 5.32 -17.56 2.17
N LEU A 487 4.83 -16.62 3.00
CA LEU A 487 3.56 -15.95 2.76
C LEU A 487 3.76 -14.74 1.85
N ALA A 488 4.70 -13.85 2.18
CA ALA A 488 4.92 -12.64 1.41
C ALA A 488 6.39 -12.24 1.29
N GLY A 489 6.77 -11.69 0.15
CA GLY A 489 8.07 -11.03 0.01
C GLY A 489 8.13 -9.74 0.83
N GLY A 490 7.14 -8.85 0.65
CA GLY A 490 6.95 -7.60 1.40
C GLY A 490 5.56 -7.48 2.01
N ASN A 491 5.46 -6.86 3.19
CA ASN A 491 4.20 -6.55 3.86
C ASN A 491 4.13 -5.10 4.36
N GLU A 492 3.14 -4.37 3.89
CA GLU A 492 2.72 -3.04 4.40
C GLU A 492 1.30 -3.08 5.00
N GLY A 493 0.55 -4.16 4.72
CA GLY A 493 -0.78 -4.41 5.26
C GLY A 493 -0.78 -5.21 6.56
N TYR A 494 -1.83 -6.00 6.73
CA TYR A 494 -2.09 -6.79 7.94
C TYR A 494 -1.99 -8.27 7.66
N ILE A 495 -1.13 -8.94 8.43
CA ILE A 495 -1.02 -10.39 8.46
C ILE A 495 -1.46 -10.86 9.85
N VAL A 496 -2.55 -11.62 9.92
CA VAL A 496 -3.16 -12.03 11.18
C VAL A 496 -3.39 -13.53 11.22
N GLY A 497 -2.80 -14.23 12.18
CA GLY A 497 -3.09 -15.66 12.36
C GLY A 497 -2.58 -16.54 11.22
N CYS A 498 -1.55 -16.10 10.49
CA CYS A 498 -0.97 -16.88 9.40
C CYS A 498 0.17 -17.77 9.88
N THR A 499 0.33 -18.93 9.22
CA THR A 499 1.42 -19.86 9.53
C THR A 499 2.19 -20.32 8.29
N SER A 500 3.48 -20.60 8.45
CA SER A 500 4.33 -21.13 7.40
C SER A 500 5.19 -22.33 7.81
N SER A 501 5.45 -23.23 6.86
CA SER A 501 6.41 -24.35 6.98
C SER A 501 7.06 -24.70 5.65
N GLY A 502 8.27 -25.27 5.68
CA GLY A 502 9.05 -25.61 4.48
C GLY A 502 10.46 -25.04 4.50
N THR A 503 10.99 -24.65 3.36
CA THR A 503 12.33 -24.08 3.16
C THR A 503 12.26 -22.78 2.37
N VAL A 504 12.98 -21.76 2.83
CA VAL A 504 13.16 -20.49 2.13
C VAL A 504 14.65 -20.17 2.02
N ASN A 505 15.13 -19.94 0.80
CA ASN A 505 16.51 -19.61 0.48
C ASN A 505 16.59 -18.27 -0.26
N GLY A 506 17.08 -17.22 0.40
CA GLY A 506 17.24 -15.89 -0.19
C GLY A 506 18.69 -15.47 -0.39
N ARG A 507 19.00 -14.79 -1.49
CA ARG A 507 20.33 -14.19 -1.71
C ARG A 507 20.52 -12.80 -1.10
N TRP A 508 19.49 -12.25 -0.47
CA TRP A 508 19.56 -10.96 0.21
C TRP A 508 18.83 -11.05 1.54
N VAL A 509 17.51 -10.85 1.56
CA VAL A 509 16.69 -10.89 2.77
C VAL A 509 15.73 -12.08 2.71
N ALA A 510 15.71 -12.89 3.75
CA ALA A 510 14.75 -13.98 3.87
C ALA A 510 14.11 -14.03 5.25
N GLY A 511 12.80 -14.21 5.27
CA GLY A 511 12.02 -14.50 6.46
C GLY A 511 11.22 -15.79 6.29
N GLY A 512 10.93 -16.48 7.40
CA GLY A 512 10.13 -17.70 7.33
C GLY A 512 8.67 -17.45 6.97
N LEU A 513 8.10 -16.29 7.34
CA LEU A 513 6.75 -15.88 6.95
C LEU A 513 6.80 -14.72 5.95
N VAL A 514 7.54 -13.65 6.29
CA VAL A 514 7.64 -12.41 5.50
C VAL A 514 9.09 -12.01 5.30
N GLY A 515 9.50 -11.65 4.08
CA GLY A 515 10.84 -11.13 3.83
C GLY A 515 11.08 -9.78 4.52
N TRP A 516 10.31 -8.76 4.12
CA TRP A 516 10.36 -7.40 4.65
C TRP A 516 8.99 -6.95 5.18
N ASN A 517 8.94 -6.46 6.42
CA ASN A 517 7.70 -6.01 7.06
C ASN A 517 7.77 -4.52 7.42
N SER A 518 6.89 -3.69 6.88
CA SER A 518 6.58 -2.35 7.35
C SER A 518 5.13 -2.20 7.85
N GLY A 519 4.31 -3.24 7.65
CA GLY A 519 2.95 -3.34 8.17
C GLY A 519 2.90 -4.05 9.53
N HIS A 520 1.79 -4.76 9.76
CA HIS A 520 1.51 -5.45 11.02
C HIS A 520 1.51 -6.96 10.84
N ILE A 521 2.21 -7.67 11.72
CA ILE A 521 2.13 -9.13 11.85
C ILE A 521 1.67 -9.44 13.27
N THR A 522 0.52 -10.10 13.37
CA THR A 522 -0.07 -10.52 14.65
C THR A 522 -0.37 -12.00 14.60
N SER A 523 -0.05 -12.75 15.66
CA SER A 523 -0.34 -14.19 15.70
C SER A 523 0.33 -14.98 14.56
N GLY A 524 1.51 -14.54 14.11
CA GLY A 524 2.29 -15.19 13.06
C GLY A 524 3.13 -16.35 13.59
N ARG A 525 3.09 -17.50 12.90
CA ARG A 525 3.85 -18.71 13.26
C ARG A 525 4.68 -19.24 12.10
N SER A 526 5.98 -19.42 12.28
CA SER A 526 6.84 -20.05 11.26
C SER A 526 7.65 -21.23 11.78
N THR A 527 7.65 -22.33 11.03
CA THR A 527 8.57 -23.48 11.21
C THR A 527 9.55 -23.63 10.05
N VAL A 528 9.60 -22.65 9.15
CA VAL A 528 10.40 -22.67 7.93
C VAL A 528 11.90 -22.71 8.25
N ALA A 529 12.64 -23.57 7.56
CA ALA A 529 14.10 -23.50 7.52
C ALA A 529 14.53 -22.34 6.61
N VAL A 530 15.14 -21.31 7.18
CA VAL A 530 15.52 -20.09 6.47
C VAL A 530 17.03 -20.06 6.25
N THR A 531 17.44 -19.83 5.01
CA THR A 531 18.82 -19.53 4.64
C THR A 531 18.86 -18.19 3.90
N ALA A 532 19.70 -17.25 4.31
CA ALA A 532 19.92 -15.99 3.58
C ALA A 532 21.40 -15.66 3.38
N ASP A 533 21.78 -15.13 2.22
CA ASP A 533 23.15 -14.63 2.01
C ASP A 533 23.41 -13.29 2.72
N SER A 534 22.39 -12.57 3.20
CA SER A 534 22.54 -11.38 4.06
C SER A 534 21.72 -11.52 5.35
N ASP A 535 20.50 -10.99 5.39
CA ASP A 535 19.68 -10.92 6.62
C ASP A 535 18.64 -12.03 6.64
N ALA A 536 18.62 -12.78 7.74
CA ALA A 536 17.80 -13.96 7.90
C ALA A 536 17.03 -13.91 9.22
N GLY A 537 15.70 -14.09 9.16
CA GLY A 537 14.86 -14.22 10.34
C GLY A 537 13.93 -15.42 10.27
N GLY A 538 13.73 -16.13 11.38
CA GLY A 538 12.84 -17.29 11.39
C GLY A 538 11.37 -16.96 11.13
N LEU A 539 10.94 -15.73 11.41
CA LEU A 539 9.62 -15.21 11.05
C LEU A 539 9.75 -14.08 9.99
N VAL A 540 10.58 -13.08 10.27
CA VAL A 540 10.73 -11.89 9.42
C VAL A 540 12.20 -11.59 9.13
N GLY A 541 12.57 -11.40 7.86
CA GLY A 541 13.94 -11.04 7.50
C GLY A 541 14.32 -9.65 8.01
N MET A 542 13.60 -8.62 7.54
CA MET A 542 13.74 -7.22 7.97
C MET A 542 12.42 -6.66 8.50
N ASN A 543 12.43 -6.01 9.67
CA ASN A 543 11.24 -5.43 10.29
C ASN A 543 11.37 -3.92 10.54
N TYR A 544 10.44 -3.16 10.00
CA TYR A 544 10.18 -1.74 10.23
C TYR A 544 8.82 -1.49 10.92
N GLY A 545 7.91 -2.46 10.85
CA GLY A 545 6.57 -2.38 11.42
C GLY A 545 6.44 -3.08 12.79
N ASP A 546 5.20 -3.49 13.10
CA ASP A 546 4.86 -4.13 14.37
C ASP A 546 4.76 -5.65 14.21
N ILE A 547 5.44 -6.39 15.08
CA ILE A 547 5.30 -7.84 15.23
C ILE A 547 4.84 -8.13 16.65
N THR A 548 3.64 -8.70 16.78
CA THR A 548 3.06 -9.02 18.09
C THR A 548 2.55 -10.45 18.15
N GLU A 549 2.56 -11.02 19.34
CA GLU A 549 1.98 -12.34 19.61
C GLU A 549 2.45 -13.43 18.64
N SER A 550 3.74 -13.51 18.34
CA SER A 550 4.25 -14.29 17.20
C SER A 550 5.46 -15.13 17.56
N TYR A 551 5.72 -16.22 16.82
CA TYR A 551 6.85 -17.08 17.13
C TYR A 551 7.45 -17.86 15.96
N SER A 552 8.70 -18.27 16.13
CA SER A 552 9.45 -19.07 15.14
C SER A 552 10.14 -20.29 15.77
N MET A 553 10.13 -21.40 15.03
CA MET A 553 10.74 -22.66 15.46
C MET A 553 11.71 -23.26 14.44
N GLY A 554 11.73 -22.74 13.21
CA GLY A 554 12.59 -23.22 12.14
C GLY A 554 14.05 -22.79 12.31
N ARG A 555 14.98 -23.57 11.75
CA ARG A 555 16.42 -23.21 11.76
C ARG A 555 16.65 -21.99 10.88
N VAL A 556 17.51 -21.08 11.34
CA VAL A 556 17.87 -19.86 10.61
C VAL A 556 19.38 -19.82 10.38
N SER A 557 19.79 -19.63 9.13
CA SER A 557 21.20 -19.47 8.76
C SER A 557 21.40 -18.25 7.87
N GLY A 558 22.44 -17.45 8.11
CA GLY A 558 22.79 -16.35 7.20
C GLY A 558 24.16 -15.73 7.45
N SER A 559 24.45 -14.60 6.80
CA SER A 559 25.80 -14.01 6.85
C SER A 559 25.92 -12.72 7.66
N GLN A 560 24.91 -11.82 7.58
CA GLN A 560 24.91 -10.50 8.24
C GLN A 560 24.03 -10.50 9.49
N ALA A 561 22.79 -9.99 9.43
CA ALA A 561 21.89 -9.98 10.57
C ALA A 561 21.06 -11.27 10.62
N VAL A 562 21.47 -12.21 11.46
CA VAL A 562 20.78 -13.50 11.64
C VAL A 562 20.08 -13.54 12.99
N GLY A 563 18.76 -13.64 12.99
CA GLY A 563 17.95 -13.71 14.21
C GLY A 563 16.98 -14.89 14.21
N GLY A 564 16.79 -15.52 15.37
CA GLY A 564 15.85 -16.64 15.48
C GLY A 564 14.43 -16.26 15.11
N LEU A 565 13.98 -15.03 15.39
CA LEU A 565 12.68 -14.48 14.96
C LEU A 565 12.84 -13.43 13.86
N VAL A 566 13.65 -12.40 14.11
CA VAL A 566 13.85 -11.26 13.20
C VAL A 566 15.32 -11.08 12.87
N GLY A 567 15.68 -11.03 11.59
CA GLY A 567 17.06 -10.76 11.18
C GLY A 567 17.50 -9.36 11.61
N PHE A 568 16.96 -8.35 10.95
CA PHE A 568 17.21 -6.94 11.24
C PHE A 568 15.94 -6.22 11.67
N ASN A 569 16.00 -5.48 12.78
CA ASN A 569 14.83 -4.82 13.35
C ASN A 569 15.04 -3.31 13.60
N LEU A 570 14.09 -2.53 13.10
CA LEU A 570 13.86 -1.11 13.34
C LEU A 570 12.46 -0.83 13.91
N GLY A 571 11.56 -1.81 13.82
CA GLY A 571 10.21 -1.73 14.36
C GLY A 571 10.08 -2.27 15.79
N HIS A 572 8.84 -2.64 16.14
CA HIS A 572 8.46 -3.12 17.47
C HIS A 572 8.18 -4.62 17.44
N VAL A 573 8.73 -5.32 18.44
CA VAL A 573 8.57 -6.76 18.62
C VAL A 573 8.09 -7.01 20.05
N VAL A 574 6.87 -7.52 20.23
CA VAL A 574 6.24 -7.65 21.55
C VAL A 574 5.55 -9.00 21.71
N HIS A 575 5.69 -9.63 22.87
CA HIS A 575 5.10 -10.94 23.17
C HIS A 575 5.43 -11.99 22.10
N THR A 576 6.71 -12.10 21.78
CA THR A 576 7.18 -13.03 20.77
C THR A 576 8.20 -14.00 21.33
N TYR A 577 8.40 -15.13 20.65
CA TYR A 577 9.53 -15.98 20.97
C TYR A 577 10.15 -16.72 19.79
N SER A 578 11.41 -17.13 19.95
CA SER A 578 12.10 -18.03 19.02
C SER A 578 12.74 -19.21 19.75
N MET A 579 12.80 -20.35 19.07
CA MET A 579 13.49 -21.54 19.57
C MET A 579 14.27 -22.33 18.51
N GLY A 580 14.22 -21.88 17.25
CA GLY A 580 14.99 -22.50 16.18
C GLY A 580 16.50 -22.26 16.33
N ALA A 581 17.31 -23.23 15.90
CA ALA A 581 18.77 -23.09 15.87
C ALA A 581 19.19 -21.92 14.96
N VAL A 582 20.11 -21.08 15.43
CA VAL A 582 20.58 -19.90 14.69
C VAL A 582 22.06 -20.04 14.35
N GLN A 583 22.43 -19.79 13.09
CA GLN A 583 23.80 -19.86 12.61
C GLN A 583 24.14 -18.64 11.74
N GLY A 584 25.00 -17.74 12.24
CA GLY A 584 25.46 -16.56 11.51
C GLY A 584 26.99 -16.48 11.45
N SER A 585 27.56 -16.01 10.33
CA SER A 585 29.01 -15.82 10.21
C SER A 585 29.52 -14.58 10.95
N ASP A 586 28.74 -13.50 10.98
CA ASP A 586 29.14 -12.21 11.58
C ASP A 586 28.43 -11.87 12.90
N GLY A 587 27.60 -12.79 13.40
CA GLY A 587 26.84 -12.66 14.63
C GLY A 587 25.44 -13.25 14.50
N ALA A 588 24.98 -13.99 15.51
CA ALA A 588 23.69 -14.65 15.53
C ALA A 588 22.93 -14.29 16.81
N GLY A 589 21.80 -13.61 16.65
CA GLY A 589 20.90 -13.28 17.74
C GLY A 589 19.89 -14.40 17.98
N GLY A 590 19.71 -14.79 19.24
CA GLY A 590 18.71 -15.78 19.60
C GLY A 590 17.29 -15.39 19.19
N LEU A 591 16.91 -14.11 19.37
CA LEU A 591 15.62 -13.55 18.93
C LEU A 591 15.80 -12.59 17.73
N VAL A 592 16.53 -11.50 17.95
CA VAL A 592 16.85 -10.46 16.97
C VAL A 592 18.33 -10.46 16.64
N GLY A 593 18.68 -10.49 15.35
CA GLY A 593 20.06 -10.44 14.85
C GLY A 593 20.71 -9.08 15.06
N ALA A 594 20.07 -8.01 14.60
CA ALA A 594 20.52 -6.62 14.78
C ALA A 594 19.37 -5.64 15.06
N ASN A 595 19.63 -4.67 15.94
CA ASN A 595 18.76 -3.52 16.22
C ASN A 595 19.54 -2.24 15.94
N THR A 596 19.01 -1.32 15.12
CA THR A 596 19.65 -0.01 14.89
C THR A 596 18.70 1.15 15.18
N THR A 597 19.19 2.39 15.07
CA THR A 597 18.34 3.60 15.20
C THR A 597 17.75 3.95 13.84
N GLY A 598 16.44 4.14 13.78
CA GLY A 598 15.76 4.69 12.60
C GLY A 598 16.02 6.19 12.43
N ARG A 599 15.61 6.77 11.28
CA ARG A 599 15.57 8.24 11.11
C ARG A 599 14.58 8.81 12.13
N GLY A 600 15.10 9.49 13.16
CA GLY A 600 14.32 9.98 14.30
C GLY A 600 14.87 9.54 15.67
N GLY A 601 15.86 8.64 15.70
CA GLY A 601 16.58 8.28 16.93
C GLY A 601 15.92 7.18 17.77
N ALA A 602 14.75 6.66 17.37
CA ALA A 602 14.16 5.47 17.97
C ALA A 602 14.94 4.22 17.56
N LEU A 603 15.40 3.43 18.53
CA LEU A 603 15.97 2.10 18.32
C LEU A 603 14.83 1.10 18.05
N GLY A 604 15.05 0.14 17.16
CA GLY A 604 14.21 -1.07 17.12
C GLY A 604 14.19 -1.76 18.49
N ARG A 605 13.01 -2.17 18.96
CA ARG A 605 12.83 -2.73 20.32
C ARG A 605 12.16 -4.10 20.29
N ALA A 606 12.67 -5.00 21.12
CA ALA A 606 12.01 -6.24 21.46
C ALA A 606 11.74 -6.29 22.97
N THR A 607 10.47 -6.25 23.37
CA THR A 607 10.01 -6.18 24.76
C THR A 607 9.11 -7.37 25.09
N SER A 608 9.18 -7.86 26.33
CA SER A 608 8.43 -9.05 26.77
C SER A 608 8.51 -10.20 25.77
N SER A 609 9.68 -10.38 25.17
CA SER A 609 9.93 -11.31 24.07
C SER A 609 11.19 -12.12 24.37
N PHE A 610 11.19 -13.39 23.98
CA PHE A 610 12.11 -14.38 24.54
C PHE A 610 12.75 -15.28 23.49
N TRP A 611 13.92 -15.82 23.79
CA TRP A 611 14.44 -16.96 23.02
C TRP A 611 14.96 -18.04 23.93
N ASP A 612 14.89 -19.28 23.46
CA ASP A 612 15.47 -20.43 24.14
C ASP A 612 16.98 -20.50 23.86
N VAL A 613 17.81 -20.25 24.88
CA VAL A 613 19.28 -20.20 24.74
C VAL A 613 19.91 -21.56 24.45
N GLU A 614 19.20 -22.66 24.76
CA GLU A 614 19.71 -24.02 24.62
C GLU A 614 19.38 -24.58 23.24
N SER A 615 18.13 -24.41 22.79
CA SER A 615 17.70 -24.89 21.46
C SER A 615 18.21 -24.02 20.32
N SER A 616 18.31 -22.69 20.54
CA SER A 616 18.85 -21.78 19.52
C SER A 616 20.36 -21.93 19.31
N GLY A 617 21.09 -22.41 20.34
CA GLY A 617 22.54 -22.40 20.38
C GLY A 617 23.15 -21.01 20.57
N SER A 618 22.35 -19.97 20.85
CA SER A 618 22.82 -18.60 21.08
C SER A 618 22.49 -18.09 22.48
N THR A 619 23.50 -17.51 23.13
CA THR A 619 23.37 -16.88 24.46
C THR A 619 23.19 -15.36 24.37
N VAL A 620 23.17 -14.79 23.16
CA VAL A 620 23.11 -13.34 22.93
C VAL A 620 22.03 -13.00 21.90
N SER A 621 21.49 -11.79 21.98
CA SER A 621 20.60 -11.22 20.97
C SER A 621 20.63 -9.70 21.04
N ALA A 622 20.34 -9.03 19.93
CA ALA A 622 20.23 -7.57 19.90
C ALA A 622 19.00 -7.03 20.64
N GLY A 623 18.01 -7.89 20.95
CA GLY A 623 16.81 -7.55 21.71
C GLY A 623 16.13 -8.77 22.31
N GLY A 624 15.21 -8.55 23.24
CA GLY A 624 14.52 -9.61 23.99
C GLY A 624 15.36 -10.17 25.15
N THR A 625 14.88 -11.24 25.77
CA THR A 625 15.53 -11.91 26.91
C THR A 625 15.75 -13.39 26.64
N GLY A 626 16.99 -13.87 26.83
CA GLY A 626 17.32 -15.28 26.70
C GLY A 626 16.89 -16.06 27.93
N LEU A 627 16.21 -17.18 27.72
CA LEU A 627 15.69 -18.07 28.74
C LEU A 627 16.18 -19.50 28.51
N THR A 628 16.34 -20.28 29.58
CA THR A 628 16.58 -21.73 29.46
C THR A 628 15.32 -22.45 28.97
N THR A 629 15.47 -23.68 28.47
CA THR A 629 14.32 -24.52 28.08
C THR A 629 13.31 -24.66 29.23
N ASP A 630 13.78 -24.84 30.47
CA ASP A 630 12.90 -24.97 31.63
C ASP A 630 12.11 -23.69 31.90
N GLN A 631 12.73 -22.51 31.73
CA GLN A 631 12.06 -21.22 31.88
C GLN A 631 11.05 -20.95 30.75
N MET A 632 11.40 -21.33 29.51
CA MET A 632 10.51 -21.26 28.35
C MET A 632 9.30 -22.20 28.48
N LYS A 633 9.38 -23.20 29.35
CA LYS A 633 8.28 -24.14 29.64
C LYS A 633 7.50 -23.80 30.91
N ASP A 634 7.88 -22.74 31.64
CA ASP A 634 7.14 -22.27 32.81
C ASP A 634 6.20 -21.13 32.42
N ARG A 635 4.89 -21.40 32.45
CA ARG A 635 3.83 -20.39 32.22
C ARG A 635 4.05 -19.12 33.04
N LYS A 636 4.57 -19.21 34.27
CA LYS A 636 4.76 -18.05 35.14
C LYS A 636 5.75 -17.03 34.58
N THR A 637 6.71 -17.49 33.78
CA THR A 637 7.67 -16.63 33.09
C THR A 637 6.94 -15.62 32.20
N PHE A 638 5.98 -16.10 31.40
CA PHE A 638 5.29 -15.30 30.40
C PHE A 638 4.19 -14.43 31.01
N VAL A 639 3.42 -14.97 31.96
CA VAL A 639 2.43 -14.19 32.74
C VAL A 639 3.12 -13.02 33.47
N ALA A 640 4.30 -13.25 34.07
CA ALA A 640 5.07 -12.18 34.71
C ALA A 640 5.56 -11.11 33.72
N ALA A 641 5.59 -11.43 32.42
CA ALA A 641 5.95 -10.51 31.35
C ALA A 641 4.74 -9.85 30.67
N GLY A 642 3.52 -10.13 31.14
CA GLY A 642 2.27 -9.55 30.64
C GLY A 642 1.66 -10.27 29.44
N TRP A 643 1.97 -11.55 29.24
CA TRP A 643 1.34 -12.35 28.17
C TRP A 643 -0.04 -12.83 28.62
N ASP A 644 -1.07 -12.54 27.82
CA ASP A 644 -2.45 -12.96 28.06
C ASP A 644 -2.62 -14.49 27.88
N PHE A 645 -2.55 -15.23 28.98
CA PHE A 645 -2.68 -16.69 29.01
C PHE A 645 -4.06 -17.14 29.45
N VAL A 646 -4.59 -18.20 28.82
CA VAL A 646 -5.83 -18.88 29.21
C VAL A 646 -6.00 -18.99 30.72
N GLY A 647 -7.05 -18.36 31.24
CA GLY A 647 -7.44 -18.39 32.64
C GLY A 647 -6.59 -17.52 33.56
N ASP A 648 -5.78 -16.60 33.02
CA ASP A 648 -5.39 -15.36 33.68
C ASP A 648 -6.31 -14.23 33.19
N ILE A 649 -6.55 -13.25 34.04
CA ILE A 649 -7.38 -12.08 33.71
C ILE A 649 -6.67 -10.76 33.99
N LYS A 650 -5.44 -10.82 34.52
CA LYS A 650 -4.76 -9.61 35.00
C LYS A 650 -4.07 -8.86 33.87
N ASP A 651 -3.61 -9.59 32.87
CA ASP A 651 -2.83 -9.12 31.72
C ASP A 651 -3.62 -9.09 30.41
N GLY A 652 -4.85 -9.61 30.42
CA GLY A 652 -5.76 -9.52 29.29
C GLY A 652 -7.04 -10.31 29.49
N THR A 653 -7.86 -10.33 28.46
CA THR A 653 -9.16 -11.04 28.43
C THR A 653 -9.38 -11.83 27.15
N ALA A 654 -8.42 -11.79 26.22
CA ALA A 654 -8.48 -12.44 24.93
C ALA A 654 -7.97 -13.90 25.00
N ASP A 655 -7.30 -14.32 26.08
CA ASP A 655 -6.79 -15.67 26.26
C ASP A 655 -5.89 -16.08 25.06
N VAL A 656 -4.97 -15.19 24.66
CA VAL A 656 -4.15 -15.31 23.44
C VAL A 656 -3.25 -16.55 23.44
N TRP A 657 -2.71 -16.92 24.61
CA TRP A 657 -1.74 -18.01 24.75
C TRP A 657 -2.23 -19.15 25.63
N PHE A 658 -1.79 -20.36 25.32
CA PHE A 658 -1.93 -21.51 26.22
C PHE A 658 -0.66 -22.37 26.23
N MET A 659 -0.54 -23.26 27.22
CA MET A 659 0.55 -24.24 27.30
C MET A 659 0.01 -25.64 26.99
N PRO A 660 0.31 -26.22 25.82
CA PRO A 660 -0.11 -27.57 25.50
C PRO A 660 0.67 -28.60 26.32
N ALA A 661 0.03 -29.73 26.65
CA ALA A 661 0.68 -30.81 27.40
C ALA A 661 1.81 -31.52 26.63
N HIS A 662 1.87 -31.37 25.30
CA HIS A 662 2.76 -32.16 24.44
C HIS A 662 4.07 -31.43 24.08
N THR A 663 4.04 -30.13 23.77
CA THR A 663 5.25 -29.31 23.55
C THR A 663 5.76 -28.67 24.83
N ALA A 664 4.84 -28.29 25.72
CA ALA A 664 5.09 -27.47 26.90
C ALA A 664 5.68 -26.08 26.61
N TYR A 665 5.69 -25.60 25.35
CA TYR A 665 5.99 -24.20 25.02
C TYR A 665 4.67 -23.42 24.81
N PRO A 666 4.66 -22.08 24.92
CA PRO A 666 3.49 -21.28 24.60
C PRO A 666 3.02 -21.52 23.16
N GLU A 667 1.74 -21.79 22.96
CA GLU A 667 1.12 -21.83 21.65
C GLU A 667 -0.07 -20.87 21.60
N LEU A 668 -0.30 -20.30 20.42
CA LEU A 668 -1.38 -19.34 20.23
C LEU A 668 -2.73 -20.06 20.28
N GLY A 669 -3.66 -19.51 21.06
CA GLY A 669 -5.02 -20.02 21.24
C GLY A 669 -5.76 -20.21 19.92
N LEU A 670 -5.53 -19.33 18.92
CA LEU A 670 -6.19 -19.45 17.61
C LEU A 670 -5.84 -20.74 16.86
N PHE A 671 -4.66 -21.32 17.12
CA PHE A 671 -4.21 -22.58 16.51
C PHE A 671 -4.43 -23.80 17.42
N GLY A 672 -4.89 -23.57 18.65
CA GLY A 672 -4.98 -24.57 19.69
C GLY A 672 -6.32 -25.29 19.78
N GLU A 673 -6.41 -26.21 20.73
CA GLU A 673 -7.67 -26.87 21.11
C GLU A 673 -8.60 -25.96 21.94
N HIS A 674 -8.14 -24.75 22.28
CA HIS A 674 -8.89 -23.80 23.09
C HIS A 674 -9.88 -23.03 22.20
N VAL A 675 -11.17 -23.08 22.54
CA VAL A 675 -12.21 -22.30 21.86
C VAL A 675 -12.51 -21.08 22.74
N PRO A 676 -12.27 -19.86 22.26
CA PRO A 676 -12.62 -18.65 23.00
C PRO A 676 -14.12 -18.62 23.31
N GLN A 677 -14.50 -18.00 24.43
CA GLN A 677 -15.93 -17.78 24.70
C GLN A 677 -16.51 -16.86 23.62
N ARG A 678 -17.57 -17.33 22.96
CA ARG A 678 -18.27 -16.56 21.93
C ARG A 678 -19.45 -15.81 22.56
N PRO A 679 -19.54 -14.49 22.35
CA PRO A 679 -20.72 -13.72 22.74
C PRO A 679 -21.96 -14.21 21.97
N GLN A 680 -23.16 -13.86 22.47
CA GLN A 680 -24.39 -14.13 21.75
C GLN A 680 -24.46 -13.32 20.45
N GLY A 681 -24.94 -13.93 19.36
CA GLY A 681 -25.10 -13.31 18.04
C GLY A 681 -24.27 -14.02 16.97
N ALA A 682 -24.47 -13.66 15.70
CA ALA A 682 -23.69 -14.18 14.58
C ALA A 682 -22.49 -13.28 14.21
N GLY A 683 -22.47 -12.05 14.71
CA GLY A 683 -21.48 -11.04 14.35
C GLY A 683 -21.72 -10.39 13.00
N THR A 684 -22.94 -10.49 12.47
CA THR A 684 -23.36 -9.83 11.21
C THR A 684 -24.01 -8.48 11.52
N THR A 685 -24.23 -7.65 10.50
CA THR A 685 -24.87 -6.33 10.68
C THR A 685 -26.28 -6.46 11.30
N ASP A 686 -27.04 -7.49 10.91
CA ASP A 686 -28.39 -7.75 11.40
C ASP A 686 -28.43 -8.49 12.75
N ASP A 687 -27.39 -9.24 13.09
CA ASP A 687 -27.26 -10.02 14.33
C ASP A 687 -25.84 -9.86 14.92
N PRO A 688 -25.52 -8.68 15.49
CA PRO A 688 -24.19 -8.39 16.01
C PRO A 688 -23.91 -9.20 17.29
N PHE A 689 -22.62 -9.43 17.56
CA PHE A 689 -22.19 -9.99 18.83
C PHE A 689 -22.51 -9.04 19.99
N LEU A 690 -23.25 -9.54 20.97
CA LEU A 690 -23.70 -8.79 22.14
C LEU A 690 -22.70 -8.95 23.28
N LEU A 691 -22.12 -7.83 23.73
CA LEU A 691 -21.08 -7.82 24.76
C LEU A 691 -21.68 -7.42 26.11
N THR A 692 -21.50 -8.32 27.09
CA THR A 692 -21.93 -8.16 28.49
C THR A 692 -20.76 -8.16 29.49
N SER A 693 -19.56 -8.57 29.07
CA SER A 693 -18.43 -8.78 29.99
C SER A 693 -17.07 -8.45 29.36
N ALA A 694 -16.06 -8.28 30.22
CA ALA A 694 -14.68 -8.03 29.79
C ALA A 694 -14.06 -9.19 28.98
N PHE A 695 -14.45 -10.44 29.27
CA PHE A 695 -14.03 -11.61 28.48
C PHE A 695 -14.62 -11.60 27.07
N GLU A 696 -15.91 -11.27 26.94
CA GLU A 696 -16.54 -11.14 25.63
C GLU A 696 -15.93 -9.98 24.83
N LEU A 697 -15.51 -8.90 25.49
CA LEU A 697 -14.73 -7.83 24.86
C LEU A 697 -13.41 -8.35 24.28
N GLY A 698 -12.72 -9.25 24.98
CA GLY A 698 -11.49 -9.90 24.50
C GLY A 698 -11.72 -10.79 23.27
N SER A 699 -12.93 -11.35 23.09
CA SER A 699 -13.26 -12.20 21.94
C SER A 699 -13.17 -11.47 20.59
N ILE A 700 -13.20 -10.14 20.59
CA ILE A 700 -13.03 -9.31 19.38
C ILE A 700 -11.72 -9.63 18.67
N TRP A 701 -10.68 -9.99 19.42
CA TRP A 701 -9.38 -10.40 18.90
C TRP A 701 -9.50 -11.47 17.79
N TYR A 702 -10.43 -12.41 17.95
CA TYR A 702 -10.59 -13.53 17.03
C TYR A 702 -11.48 -13.21 15.83
N ARG A 703 -12.23 -12.09 15.86
CA ARG A 703 -13.14 -11.65 14.78
C ARG A 703 -13.19 -10.12 14.67
N PRO A 704 -12.06 -9.44 14.38
CA PRO A 704 -11.97 -7.98 14.41
C PRO A 704 -12.80 -7.25 13.34
N GLN A 705 -13.34 -7.98 12.36
CA GLN A 705 -14.22 -7.45 11.30
C GLN A 705 -15.72 -7.62 11.60
N ALA A 706 -16.07 -8.39 12.64
CA ALA A 706 -17.47 -8.64 12.96
C ALA A 706 -18.16 -7.40 13.53
N HIS A 707 -19.48 -7.45 13.59
CA HIS A 707 -20.30 -6.40 14.18
C HIS A 707 -20.54 -6.69 15.67
N TYR A 708 -20.31 -5.70 16.52
CA TYR A 708 -20.42 -5.79 17.98
C TYR A 708 -21.35 -4.73 18.52
N ARG A 709 -22.06 -5.05 19.60
CA ARG A 709 -22.89 -4.10 20.35
C ARG A 709 -22.73 -4.30 21.85
N LEU A 710 -22.51 -3.21 22.59
CA LEU A 710 -22.64 -3.24 24.04
C LEU A 710 -24.11 -3.38 24.45
N VAL A 711 -24.39 -4.32 25.34
CA VAL A 711 -25.71 -4.48 25.97
C VAL A 711 -25.69 -4.28 27.49
N GLU A 712 -24.50 -4.29 28.09
CA GLU A 712 -24.27 -3.90 29.48
C GLU A 712 -23.05 -2.97 29.60
N HIS A 713 -22.95 -2.27 30.73
CA HIS A 713 -21.72 -1.56 31.09
C HIS A 713 -20.62 -2.57 31.42
N ILE A 714 -19.38 -2.30 31.00
CA ILE A 714 -18.24 -3.19 31.25
C ILE A 714 -17.26 -2.49 32.18
N ASP A 715 -17.00 -3.07 33.34
CA ASP A 715 -15.96 -2.64 34.27
C ASP A 715 -14.68 -3.47 34.05
N LEU A 716 -13.57 -2.79 33.77
CA LEU A 716 -12.26 -3.38 33.55
C LEU A 716 -11.33 -3.29 34.79
N ALA A 717 -11.87 -2.93 35.96
CA ALA A 717 -11.09 -2.78 37.18
C ALA A 717 -10.29 -4.04 37.53
N GLY A 718 -8.99 -3.84 37.77
CA GLY A 718 -8.06 -4.91 38.15
C GLY A 718 -7.40 -5.65 36.99
N ILE A 719 -7.73 -5.28 35.75
CA ILE A 719 -7.08 -5.75 34.53
C ILE A 719 -6.15 -4.64 34.03
N SER A 720 -4.93 -5.00 33.62
CA SER A 720 -3.93 -4.06 33.12
C SER A 720 -3.27 -4.63 31.87
N TRP A 721 -3.48 -3.98 30.74
CA TRP A 721 -2.88 -4.39 29.48
C TRP A 721 -1.53 -3.73 29.25
N THR A 722 -0.62 -4.42 28.57
CA THR A 722 0.66 -3.87 28.08
C THR A 722 0.63 -3.53 26.58
N VAL A 723 -0.43 -3.95 25.90
CA VAL A 723 -0.76 -3.66 24.49
C VAL A 723 -2.20 -3.14 24.41
N ALA A 724 -2.66 -2.73 23.23
CA ALA A 724 -4.08 -2.41 23.06
C ALA A 724 -4.95 -3.66 23.31
N VAL A 725 -6.16 -3.46 23.86
CA VAL A 725 -7.10 -4.56 24.15
C VAL A 725 -7.46 -5.32 22.86
N VAL A 726 -7.69 -4.55 21.80
CA VAL A 726 -7.88 -5.04 20.44
C VAL A 726 -6.86 -4.31 19.56
N PRO A 727 -5.76 -4.94 19.13
CA PRO A 727 -4.70 -4.25 18.39
C PRO A 727 -5.19 -3.62 17.10
N TRP A 728 -6.14 -4.27 16.44
CA TRP A 728 -6.69 -3.84 15.18
C TRP A 728 -8.16 -4.21 15.06
N PHE A 729 -8.98 -3.30 14.56
CA PHE A 729 -10.42 -3.48 14.38
C PHE A 729 -10.89 -2.83 13.08
N GLU A 730 -11.78 -3.52 12.38
CA GLU A 730 -12.36 -3.04 11.12
C GLU A 730 -13.87 -3.30 11.00
N GLY A 731 -14.46 -3.97 11.99
CA GLY A 731 -15.90 -4.17 12.05
C GLY A 731 -16.67 -2.91 12.44
N THR A 732 -17.90 -3.12 12.92
CA THR A 732 -18.68 -2.04 13.54
C THR A 732 -18.82 -2.29 15.03
N PHE A 733 -18.57 -1.26 15.84
CA PHE A 733 -18.78 -1.30 17.28
C PHE A 733 -19.85 -0.27 17.68
N ASP A 734 -21.02 -0.77 18.03
CA ASP A 734 -22.14 0.02 18.56
C ASP A 734 -22.07 0.04 20.09
N GLY A 735 -21.61 1.15 20.65
CA GLY A 735 -21.56 1.36 22.09
C GLY A 735 -22.93 1.52 22.74
N ASN A 736 -24.00 1.71 21.95
CA ASN A 736 -25.40 1.80 22.41
C ASN A 736 -25.61 2.85 23.52
N GLY A 737 -24.75 3.88 23.57
CA GLY A 737 -24.73 4.89 24.63
C GLY A 737 -24.29 4.37 26.01
N LEU A 738 -23.87 3.11 26.12
CA LEU A 738 -23.29 2.50 27.31
C LEU A 738 -21.82 2.92 27.45
N HIS A 739 -21.16 2.43 28.51
CA HIS A 739 -19.77 2.76 28.79
C HIS A 739 -18.95 1.53 29.19
N ILE A 740 -17.66 1.63 28.89
CA ILE A 740 -16.61 0.79 29.44
C ILE A 740 -15.84 1.66 30.43
N GLU A 741 -15.62 1.18 31.65
CA GLU A 741 -14.94 1.93 32.71
C GLU A 741 -13.66 1.24 33.19
N ASN A 742 -12.76 2.03 33.78
CA ASN A 742 -11.53 1.56 34.42
C ASN A 742 -10.53 0.87 33.47
N LEU A 743 -10.50 1.26 32.19
CA LEU A 743 -9.48 0.77 31.25
C LEU A 743 -8.08 1.19 31.73
N GLN A 744 -7.16 0.24 31.91
CA GLN A 744 -5.78 0.50 32.33
C GLN A 744 -4.79 -0.09 31.32
N ILE A 745 -4.04 0.76 30.62
CA ILE A 745 -3.03 0.32 29.66
C ILE A 745 -1.69 0.96 29.99
N GLN A 746 -0.65 0.15 30.14
CA GLN A 746 0.73 0.58 30.36
C GLN A 746 1.65 -0.11 29.36
N GLY A 747 1.84 0.53 28.21
CA GLY A 747 2.49 -0.08 27.05
C GLY A 747 3.55 0.80 26.39
N GLN A 748 3.72 0.59 25.09
CA GLN A 748 4.57 1.42 24.24
C GLN A 748 3.72 2.38 23.40
N ARG A 749 3.49 2.09 22.12
CA ARG A 749 2.78 2.97 21.18
C ARG A 749 1.48 2.34 20.67
N HIS A 750 0.67 3.13 19.97
CA HIS A 750 -0.60 2.70 19.37
C HIS A 750 -1.54 2.11 20.43
N LEU A 751 -1.69 2.80 21.55
CA LEU A 751 -2.48 2.30 22.68
C LEU A 751 -3.86 2.94 22.72
N GLY A 752 -4.83 2.11 23.14
CA GLY A 752 -6.22 2.44 23.38
C GLY A 752 -7.03 1.16 23.57
N LEU A 753 -8.35 1.27 23.70
CA LEU A 753 -9.21 0.10 23.55
C LEU A 753 -8.90 -0.61 22.21
N PHE A 754 -8.80 0.19 21.15
CA PHE A 754 -8.32 -0.25 19.85
C PHE A 754 -6.91 0.30 19.58
N GLY A 755 -5.96 -0.54 19.17
CA GLY A 755 -4.64 -0.03 18.80
C GLY A 755 -4.73 0.83 17.53
N LYS A 756 -5.43 0.28 16.53
CA LYS A 756 -5.78 0.95 15.29
C LYS A 756 -7.19 0.59 14.82
N LEU A 757 -7.92 1.58 14.32
CA LEU A 757 -9.13 1.40 13.54
C LEU A 757 -8.77 1.44 12.06
N GLY A 758 -9.03 0.36 11.32
CA GLY A 758 -8.84 0.30 9.88
C GLY A 758 -9.84 1.18 9.10
N PRO A 759 -9.63 1.39 7.79
CA PRO A 759 -10.46 2.28 6.97
C PRO A 759 -11.94 1.87 6.91
N GLY A 760 -12.24 0.56 7.00
CA GLY A 760 -13.61 0.05 7.09
C GLY A 760 -14.28 0.17 8.46
N ALA A 761 -13.51 0.47 9.52
CA ALA A 761 -13.98 0.44 10.90
C ALA A 761 -15.02 1.54 11.18
N ARG A 762 -16.05 1.19 11.94
CA ARG A 762 -17.05 2.16 12.43
C ARG A 762 -17.26 1.98 13.93
N VAL A 763 -16.99 3.01 14.72
CA VAL A 763 -17.22 3.01 16.17
C VAL A 763 -18.20 4.14 16.50
N ASP A 764 -19.39 3.77 16.97
CA ASP A 764 -20.45 4.72 17.30
C ASP A 764 -20.89 4.61 18.75
N ALA A 765 -21.19 5.75 19.37
CA ALA A 765 -21.81 5.84 20.71
C ALA A 765 -21.07 5.07 21.83
N LEU A 766 -19.74 4.90 21.70
CA LEU A 766 -18.91 4.23 22.68
C LEU A 766 -18.31 5.24 23.67
N ASN A 767 -18.59 5.04 24.96
CA ASN A 767 -18.07 5.90 26.01
C ASN A 767 -17.02 5.15 26.85
N LEU A 768 -15.85 5.76 27.03
CA LEU A 768 -14.78 5.25 27.89
C LEU A 768 -14.65 6.16 29.12
N TRP A 769 -14.88 5.60 30.30
CA TRP A 769 -14.84 6.34 31.56
C TRP A 769 -13.62 5.92 32.37
N GLU A 770 -12.93 6.91 32.94
CA GLU A 770 -11.78 6.68 33.83
C GLU A 770 -10.68 5.82 33.18
N ALA A 771 -10.45 6.00 31.88
CA ALA A 771 -9.38 5.32 31.16
C ALA A 771 -8.02 5.90 31.56
N ASP A 772 -7.07 5.06 31.97
CA ASP A 772 -5.67 5.42 32.20
C ASP A 772 -4.80 4.72 31.14
N VAL A 773 -4.30 5.49 30.18
CA VAL A 773 -3.46 5.00 29.10
C VAL A 773 -2.11 5.68 29.19
N THR A 774 -1.07 4.90 29.53
CA THR A 774 0.31 5.36 29.61
C THR A 774 1.16 4.62 28.58
N GLY A 775 1.90 5.36 27.77
CA GLY A 775 2.75 4.80 26.72
C GLY A 775 3.89 5.73 26.32
N THR A 776 4.52 5.43 25.19
CA THR A 776 5.61 6.23 24.60
C THR A 776 5.12 7.18 23.54
N ASP A 777 4.28 6.77 22.58
CA ASP A 777 3.83 7.64 21.46
C ASP A 777 2.50 7.16 20.88
N THR A 778 1.72 8.06 20.27
CA THR A 778 0.45 7.74 19.57
C THR A 778 -0.55 7.01 20.46
N LEU A 779 -1.16 7.75 21.36
CA LEU A 779 -2.02 7.20 22.40
C LEU A 779 -3.39 7.88 22.37
N GLY A 780 -4.46 7.10 22.49
CA GLY A 780 -5.80 7.59 22.73
C GLY A 780 -6.60 6.60 23.55
N SER A 781 -7.51 7.06 24.41
CA SER A 781 -8.29 6.11 25.22
C SER A 781 -9.10 5.15 24.34
N LEU A 782 -9.69 5.65 23.25
CA LEU A 782 -10.47 4.83 22.32
C LEU A 782 -9.55 4.19 21.29
N THR A 783 -8.71 4.97 20.63
CA THR A 783 -7.73 4.40 19.71
C THR A 783 -6.42 5.16 19.60
N GLY A 784 -5.33 4.42 19.37
CA GLY A 784 -4.05 5.00 18.99
C GLY A 784 -4.13 5.66 17.61
N ILE A 785 -4.49 4.90 16.57
CA ILE A 785 -4.62 5.39 15.19
C ILE A 785 -6.05 5.20 14.69
N ASN A 786 -6.67 6.24 14.14
CA ASN A 786 -7.96 6.15 13.46
C ASN A 786 -7.82 6.34 11.95
N GLU A 787 -8.08 5.32 11.15
CA GLU A 787 -8.34 5.44 9.69
C GLU A 787 -9.82 5.29 9.34
N GLY A 788 -10.62 4.78 10.28
CA GLY A 788 -12.07 4.59 10.11
C GLY A 788 -12.91 5.78 10.59
N GLN A 789 -14.14 5.46 10.99
CA GLN A 789 -15.15 6.44 11.43
C GLN A 789 -15.44 6.30 12.92
N ILE A 790 -15.26 7.38 13.67
CA ILE A 790 -15.65 7.49 15.07
C ILE A 790 -16.77 8.52 15.19
N SER A 791 -17.91 8.12 15.77
CA SER A 791 -19.05 9.01 15.98
C SER A 791 -19.64 8.91 17.38
N ASN A 792 -20.20 10.02 17.86
CA ASN A 792 -20.96 10.11 19.12
C ASN A 792 -20.27 9.52 20.35
N SER A 793 -18.94 9.46 20.35
CA SER A 793 -18.15 8.74 21.35
C SER A 793 -17.56 9.68 22.39
N PHE A 794 -17.19 9.14 23.55
CA PHE A 794 -16.64 9.93 24.66
C PHE A 794 -15.45 9.25 25.32
N SER A 795 -14.48 10.04 25.78
CA SER A 795 -13.46 9.58 26.71
C SER A 795 -13.27 10.50 27.92
N SER A 796 -12.98 9.90 29.07
CA SER A 796 -12.46 10.57 30.27
C SER A 796 -11.34 9.73 30.90
N GLY A 797 -10.59 10.34 31.82
CA GLY A 797 -9.47 9.71 32.52
C GLY A 797 -8.15 10.44 32.24
N THR A 798 -7.05 9.70 32.19
CA THR A 798 -5.70 10.23 31.98
C THR A 798 -5.03 9.53 30.80
N VAL A 799 -4.43 10.30 29.89
CA VAL A 799 -3.59 9.76 28.81
C VAL A 799 -2.21 10.40 28.92
N LYS A 800 -1.16 9.57 29.04
CA LYS A 800 0.22 10.02 29.25
C LYS A 800 1.16 9.38 28.23
N GLY A 801 1.91 10.20 27.49
CA GLY A 801 2.85 9.71 26.50
C GLY A 801 3.88 10.74 26.07
N GLY A 802 4.64 10.44 25.02
CA GLY A 802 5.61 11.31 24.37
C GLY A 802 4.94 12.21 23.35
N SER A 803 4.87 11.79 22.10
CA SER A 803 4.25 12.49 20.98
C SER A 803 2.87 11.93 20.59
N TYR A 804 2.05 12.77 19.96
CA TYR A 804 0.72 12.45 19.42
C TYR A 804 -0.23 11.84 20.46
N VAL A 805 -0.34 12.50 21.60
CA VAL A 805 -1.19 12.06 22.71
C VAL A 805 -2.55 12.75 22.63
N GLY A 806 -3.61 11.98 22.43
CA GLY A 806 -4.98 12.45 22.40
C GLY A 806 -5.85 11.83 23.50
N GLY A 807 -6.90 12.53 23.94
CA GLY A 807 -7.82 11.96 24.91
C GLY A 807 -8.73 10.89 24.33
N LEU A 808 -9.13 11.01 23.07
CA LEU A 808 -9.94 10.01 22.38
C LEU A 808 -9.10 9.24 21.35
N VAL A 809 -8.36 9.98 20.51
CA VAL A 809 -7.59 9.43 19.37
C VAL A 809 -6.17 9.96 19.41
N GLY A 810 -5.15 9.11 19.29
CA GLY A 810 -3.76 9.57 19.15
C GLY A 810 -3.52 10.28 17.82
N GLU A 811 -3.55 9.53 16.72
CA GLU A 811 -3.47 10.04 15.34
C GLU A 811 -4.76 9.79 14.57
N ASN A 812 -5.30 10.81 13.92
CA ASN A 812 -6.51 10.72 13.11
C ASN A 812 -6.21 10.90 11.63
N HIS A 813 -6.41 9.85 10.83
CA HIS A 813 -6.41 9.85 9.36
C HIS A 813 -7.82 9.72 8.78
N GLY A 814 -8.76 9.14 9.55
CA GLY A 814 -10.16 8.99 9.18
C GLY A 814 -11.05 10.16 9.64
N VAL A 815 -12.26 9.85 10.08
CA VAL A 815 -13.28 10.84 10.44
C VAL A 815 -13.68 10.70 11.91
N VAL A 816 -13.64 11.81 12.65
CA VAL A 816 -14.16 11.91 14.03
C VAL A 816 -15.29 12.92 14.07
N THR A 817 -16.51 12.46 14.36
CA THR A 817 -17.71 13.31 14.39
C THR A 817 -18.45 13.29 15.71
N TYR A 818 -19.02 14.42 16.12
CA TYR A 818 -19.91 14.57 17.27
C TYR A 818 -19.39 13.96 18.58
N SER A 819 -18.08 13.81 18.69
CA SER A 819 -17.42 13.09 19.77
C SER A 819 -16.80 14.07 20.75
N ARG A 820 -16.51 13.59 21.97
CA ARG A 820 -16.00 14.45 23.03
C ARG A 820 -14.91 13.81 23.87
N SER A 821 -14.06 14.63 24.46
CA SER A 821 -13.13 14.20 25.50
C SER A 821 -13.09 15.19 26.65
N SER A 822 -13.06 14.65 27.87
CA SER A 822 -12.81 15.40 29.11
C SER A 822 -11.54 14.90 29.81
N SER A 823 -10.64 14.24 29.07
CA SER A 823 -9.46 13.59 29.63
C SER A 823 -8.39 14.58 30.08
N THR A 824 -7.53 14.15 31.00
CA THR A 824 -6.28 14.85 31.33
C THR A 824 -5.16 14.29 30.47
N ILE A 825 -4.56 15.13 29.63
CA ILE A 825 -3.49 14.75 28.71
C ILE A 825 -2.15 15.25 29.25
N LEU A 826 -1.19 14.33 29.31
CA LEU A 826 0.18 14.57 29.77
C LEU A 826 1.15 14.06 28.69
N ALA A 827 1.40 14.87 27.67
CA ALA A 827 2.38 14.57 26.63
C ALA A 827 3.76 15.15 26.97
N GLU A 828 4.81 14.59 26.39
CA GLU A 828 6.13 15.24 26.35
C GLU A 828 6.17 16.27 25.21
N ASP A 829 5.62 15.96 24.03
CA ASP A 829 5.66 16.82 22.85
C ASP A 829 4.27 17.28 22.40
N ASP A 830 3.65 16.57 21.45
CA ASP A 830 2.39 16.97 20.80
C ASP A 830 1.16 16.42 21.54
N ALA A 831 0.22 17.31 21.88
CA ALA A 831 -0.91 16.97 22.72
C ALA A 831 -2.21 17.66 22.28
N GLY A 832 -3.29 16.90 22.16
CA GLY A 832 -4.63 17.44 21.99
C GLY A 832 -5.63 16.78 22.91
N ASN A 833 -6.61 17.53 23.43
CA ASN A 833 -7.57 16.90 24.35
C ASN A 833 -8.44 15.84 23.65
N LEU A 834 -8.84 16.06 22.41
CA LEU A 834 -9.59 15.07 21.63
C LEU A 834 -8.66 14.21 20.77
N VAL A 835 -7.82 14.86 19.96
CA VAL A 835 -6.94 14.22 18.97
C VAL A 835 -5.50 14.70 19.15
N GLY A 836 -4.51 13.81 19.22
CA GLY A 836 -3.09 14.22 19.29
C GLY A 836 -2.62 14.90 18.00
N ASN A 837 -2.65 14.16 16.88
CA ASN A 837 -2.33 14.63 15.54
C ASN A 837 -3.50 14.38 14.57
N ASN A 838 -4.00 15.43 13.91
CA ASN A 838 -5.09 15.32 12.96
C ASN A 838 -4.62 15.51 11.50
N ARG A 839 -4.74 14.46 10.69
CA ARG A 839 -4.59 14.47 9.22
C ARG A 839 -5.92 14.26 8.49
N GLY A 840 -6.90 13.66 9.16
CA GLY A 840 -8.26 13.45 8.66
C GLY A 840 -9.23 14.60 8.98
N SER A 841 -10.49 14.26 9.27
CA SER A 841 -11.56 15.24 9.53
C SER A 841 -12.10 15.18 10.96
N ILE A 842 -12.26 16.35 11.59
CA ILE A 842 -12.93 16.52 12.89
C ILE A 842 -14.16 17.42 12.71
N VAL A 843 -15.35 16.90 13.00
CA VAL A 843 -16.62 17.61 12.73
C VAL A 843 -17.56 17.57 13.93
N GLY A 844 -18.02 18.73 14.40
CA GLY A 844 -19.04 18.76 15.47
C GLY A 844 -18.53 18.30 16.84
N CYS A 845 -17.22 18.21 17.04
CA CYS A 845 -16.63 17.64 18.24
C CYS A 845 -16.39 18.69 19.33
N ARG A 846 -16.22 18.23 20.58
CA ARG A 846 -15.90 19.12 21.70
C ARG A 846 -14.92 18.55 22.71
N SER A 847 -14.22 19.42 23.42
CA SER A 847 -13.34 19.01 24.52
C SER A 847 -13.42 19.94 25.73
N ASP A 848 -13.28 19.37 26.94
CA ASP A 848 -13.41 20.09 28.21
C ASP A 848 -12.43 19.63 29.31
N GLY A 849 -11.32 18.98 28.93
CA GLY A 849 -10.31 18.46 29.85
C GLY A 849 -9.11 19.39 30.10
N VAL A 850 -7.99 18.79 30.52
CA VAL A 850 -6.71 19.49 30.72
C VAL A 850 -5.67 18.92 29.76
N VAL A 851 -4.86 19.76 29.13
CA VAL A 851 -3.82 19.34 28.18
C VAL A 851 -2.48 19.92 28.61
N ARG A 852 -1.44 19.08 28.63
CA ARG A 852 -0.03 19.47 28.82
C ARG A 852 0.85 18.82 27.74
N GLY A 853 1.78 19.58 27.19
CA GLY A 853 2.83 19.14 26.26
C GLY A 853 3.85 20.27 26.02
N ASP A 854 4.93 20.02 25.28
CA ASP A 854 6.01 20.99 25.06
C ASP A 854 6.18 21.46 23.59
N GLN A 855 5.48 20.86 22.61
CA GLN A 855 5.58 21.22 21.17
C GLN A 855 4.23 21.73 20.61
N ASP A 856 3.47 20.91 19.87
CA ASP A 856 2.17 21.28 19.31
C ASP A 856 1.04 20.92 20.30
N VAL A 857 0.64 21.88 21.15
CA VAL A 857 -0.37 21.68 22.20
C VAL A 857 -1.66 22.44 21.91
N GLY A 858 -2.78 21.72 21.80
CA GLY A 858 -4.08 22.32 21.51
C GLY A 858 -5.24 21.78 22.33
N GLY A 859 -6.25 22.62 22.53
CA GLY A 859 -7.43 22.26 23.31
C GLY A 859 -8.29 21.17 22.67
N LEU A 860 -8.31 21.08 21.33
CA LEU A 860 -9.04 20.06 20.57
C LEU A 860 -8.08 19.07 19.89
N ALA A 861 -7.25 19.57 18.98
CA ALA A 861 -6.17 18.83 18.33
C ALA A 861 -4.82 19.46 18.67
N GLY A 862 -3.77 18.66 18.87
CA GLY A 862 -2.40 19.16 19.06
C GLY A 862 -1.83 19.68 17.75
N ARG A 863 -1.40 18.75 16.90
CA ARG A 863 -1.00 19.03 15.51
C ARG A 863 -2.20 18.88 14.58
N ASN A 864 -2.37 19.79 13.61
CA ASN A 864 -3.44 19.72 12.62
C ASN A 864 -2.94 19.97 11.19
N GLN A 865 -3.02 18.94 10.35
CA GLN A 865 -2.80 18.95 8.91
C GLN A 865 -4.09 18.66 8.11
N GLY A 866 -5.14 18.17 8.79
CA GLY A 866 -6.45 17.89 8.22
C GLY A 866 -7.50 19.00 8.46
N ALA A 867 -8.78 18.65 8.27
CA ALA A 867 -9.90 19.58 8.40
C ALA A 867 -10.54 19.55 9.79
N ILE A 868 -10.88 20.72 10.33
CA ILE A 868 -11.69 20.86 11.55
C ILE A 868 -12.86 21.80 11.28
N SER A 869 -14.09 21.36 11.53
CA SER A 869 -15.29 22.18 11.34
C SER A 869 -16.31 21.99 12.46
N SER A 870 -17.11 23.02 12.72
CA SER A 870 -18.23 23.00 13.69
C SER A 870 -17.87 22.49 15.09
N SER A 871 -16.60 22.61 15.50
CA SER A 871 -16.05 22.03 16.73
C SER A 871 -15.56 23.12 17.68
N HIS A 872 -15.53 22.84 18.99
CA HIS A 872 -15.07 23.81 20.00
C HIS A 872 -14.32 23.15 21.15
N SER A 873 -13.47 23.91 21.85
CA SER A 873 -12.77 23.45 23.06
C SER A 873 -12.95 24.43 24.20
N ASN A 874 -13.24 23.89 25.38
CA ASN A 874 -13.19 24.57 26.68
C ASN A 874 -12.03 24.05 27.55
N SER A 875 -11.12 23.27 26.97
CA SER A 875 -10.01 22.64 27.70
C SER A 875 -9.04 23.67 28.25
N ILE A 876 -8.44 23.37 29.41
CA ILE A 876 -7.33 24.14 29.96
C ILE A 876 -6.03 23.64 29.30
N VAL A 877 -5.34 24.51 28.57
CA VAL A 877 -4.12 24.19 27.85
C VAL A 877 -2.90 24.76 28.57
N HIS A 878 -1.93 23.90 28.86
CA HIS A 878 -0.60 24.27 29.30
C HIS A 878 0.40 23.82 28.23
N GLY A 879 1.05 24.77 27.58
CA GLY A 879 2.13 24.52 26.62
C GLY A 879 3.33 25.39 26.90
#